data_AF-A0AAD6G7F5-F1
#
_entry.id   AF-A0AAD6G7F5-F1
#
_cell.length_a   1.000
_cell.length_b   1.000
_cell.length_c   1.000
_cell.angle_alpha   90.00
_cell.angle_beta   90.00
_cell.angle_gamma   90.00
#
_symmetry.space_group_name_H-M   'P 1'
#
loop_
_entity.id
_entity.type
_entity.pdbx_description
1 polymer ?
#
loop_
_entity_poly.entity_id
_entity_poly.type
_entity_poly.pdbx_seq_one_letter_code
_entity_poly.pdbx_strand_id
1 'polypeptide(L)'
;MSIKPENKQRVIESYDRLLKVLESEIALIEKSGPSFVPEIDFNDICENDGRLPEAFANIVRDRGCVILRNVVNEEQAIAWEASLRDYVHRHPGVGGHPAKRPAAWNTFWTPAQVQIRSHPAVMEAMSAVSRLWHAADPSTPIDFDSQVVYPDRFRIRYPSDDADQFPLPSHLDSGAIERWEDEENRKNFAAIFEGKWEDWDGWAADFRGAAKTDLYQTGISCSTWRSLQGWLSLSHTNTGEGTLRLLPSLKTSVAYIMLRPLFHTGEYNDSLPTFPGSTPGRTQFFPTPEHHPHLEIEKAIVGIPPVRPGDYVFWHCDLVHGVDQLNQGKNDSSVSYNACNPLTPHNADSLIGTRAAFAKVDVPVDFMRGQGNNEREYEHEDHGAQRENILSEAGLKAMGMLRFNEDEEGLTPGQKEEKTAQLGGIGFGIDYGYWSGMLAMPQFLRDFGVYDVKTQSWGIPSTWQSAGSGPPIAGLAVGALVAGMVGNILGRLKTFRLSSVISIVGIVIQCASMGSYWQIMVGRIINSLALGILANTVPAYLAEVSPLSIRGTLVNCYQFSISIGAILVNTTNWGMHQRTDQWAYRLVLLLQLIVPVVFVIGSFFVPESPRWLIGKGRDTDAAGSLRTLRTDTSPEVIEQEIQLIMAAEEENKSQFDQSWIECFKGPNLRRTLIATGVQCLQQAQGNSFMATYSVVFLKLLGIQDVYKIQIFKSLTMAGACGFGFYIPDRFGRRWLLIITALTLFVGMYTISGIEASGLSSHKSGQRTATAFIFIWEAAMSIGWSSCVWIVTAEVPTLQLREKTITIASFIGFCVSILITFLTPFIQDSGYGNLGSKIGFFYGGFSFFAAVWAYFFYPETGFRSLEELDELFQNNVSVWRFRSYQTSGFGAQLAEVEDSAHHGLAVSEKPTVEQEENLA
;
A
#
# COMPACT_ATOMS: atom_id res chain seq x y z
N MET A 1 -27.59 -23.00 -1.09
CA MET A 1 -26.68 -23.15 0.07
C MET A 1 -26.73 -24.61 0.49
N SER A 2 -25.62 -25.34 0.45
CA SER A 2 -25.60 -26.74 0.93
C SER A 2 -25.10 -26.75 2.37
N ILE A 3 -25.98 -27.06 3.33
CA ILE A 3 -25.53 -27.44 4.68
C ILE A 3 -24.79 -28.77 4.54
N LYS A 4 -23.66 -28.90 5.25
CA LYS A 4 -22.90 -30.16 5.22
C LYS A 4 -23.81 -31.31 5.70
N PRO A 5 -23.84 -32.47 5.02
CA PRO A 5 -24.75 -33.57 5.37
C PRO A 5 -24.69 -33.98 6.85
N GLU A 6 -23.51 -33.95 7.45
CA GLU A 6 -23.25 -34.27 8.87
C GLU A 6 -23.80 -33.23 9.87
N ASN A 7 -24.16 -32.03 9.40
CA ASN A 7 -24.76 -30.97 10.22
C ASN A 7 -26.29 -30.94 10.10
N LYS A 8 -26.88 -31.56 9.07
CA LYS A 8 -28.31 -31.42 8.73
C LYS A 8 -29.24 -31.67 9.92
N GLN A 9 -29.08 -32.80 10.60
CA GLN A 9 -29.92 -33.14 11.75
C GLN A 9 -29.76 -32.15 12.91
N ARG A 10 -28.52 -31.70 13.17
CA ARG A 10 -28.23 -30.70 14.21
C ARG A 10 -28.87 -29.35 13.89
N VAL A 11 -28.85 -28.93 12.63
CA VAL A 11 -29.50 -27.69 12.19
C VAL A 11 -31.02 -27.75 12.42
N ILE A 12 -31.67 -28.86 12.06
CA ILE A 12 -33.10 -29.08 12.30
C ILE A 12 -33.44 -28.93 13.79
N GLU A 13 -32.74 -29.66 14.65
CA GLU A 13 -32.95 -29.60 16.10
C GLU A 13 -32.64 -28.21 16.68
N SER A 14 -31.63 -27.52 16.12
CA SER A 14 -31.25 -26.18 16.60
C SER A 14 -32.29 -25.11 16.27
N TYR A 15 -33.00 -25.24 15.15
CA TYR A 15 -34.05 -24.31 14.75
C TYR A 15 -35.24 -24.41 15.72
N ASP A 16 -35.63 -25.62 16.14
CA ASP A 16 -36.68 -25.80 17.14
C ASP A 16 -36.31 -25.22 18.52
N ARG A 17 -35.03 -25.32 18.92
CA ARG A 17 -34.54 -24.67 20.14
C ARG A 17 -34.58 -23.16 20.01
N LEU A 18 -34.13 -22.64 18.86
CA LEU A 18 -34.10 -21.22 18.55
C LEU A 18 -35.48 -20.58 18.63
N LEU A 19 -36.51 -21.21 18.04
CA LEU A 19 -37.88 -20.67 18.05
C LEU A 19 -38.42 -20.46 19.47
N LYS A 20 -38.13 -21.38 20.40
CA LYS A 20 -38.56 -21.26 21.81
C LYS A 20 -37.88 -20.10 22.54
N VAL A 21 -36.58 -19.92 22.30
CA VAL A 21 -35.82 -18.83 22.90
C VAL A 21 -36.28 -17.49 22.30
N LEU A 22 -36.41 -17.42 20.98
CA LEU A 22 -36.87 -16.24 20.25
C LEU A 22 -38.26 -15.79 20.73
N GLU A 23 -39.23 -16.71 20.88
CA GLU A 23 -40.56 -16.40 21.41
C GLU A 23 -40.48 -15.77 22.81
N SER A 24 -39.67 -16.36 23.71
CA SER A 24 -39.51 -15.85 25.07
C SER A 24 -38.83 -14.47 25.13
N GLU A 25 -37.89 -14.22 24.23
CA GLU A 25 -37.14 -12.98 24.14
C GLU A 25 -37.99 -11.86 23.54
N ILE A 26 -38.78 -12.15 22.51
CA ILE A 26 -39.76 -11.22 21.94
C ILE A 26 -40.78 -10.80 22.99
N ALA A 27 -41.31 -11.74 23.79
CA ALA A 27 -42.25 -11.43 24.86
C ALA A 27 -41.62 -10.51 25.92
N LEU A 28 -40.32 -10.65 26.19
CA LEU A 28 -39.59 -9.76 27.09
C LEU A 28 -39.39 -8.37 26.48
N ILE A 29 -39.02 -8.29 25.20
CA ILE A 29 -38.87 -7.03 24.46
C ILE A 29 -40.20 -6.27 24.43
N GLU A 30 -41.31 -6.94 24.08
CA GLU A 30 -42.66 -6.34 24.03
C GLU A 30 -43.04 -5.77 25.40
N LYS A 31 -42.79 -6.52 26.47
CA LYS A 31 -43.09 -6.09 27.84
C LYS A 31 -42.25 -4.89 28.29
N SER A 32 -40.97 -4.86 27.92
CA SER A 32 -40.03 -3.79 28.32
C SER A 32 -40.13 -2.55 27.44
N GLY A 33 -40.54 -2.69 26.17
CA GLY A 33 -40.62 -1.62 25.21
C GLY A 33 -39.28 -0.89 25.04
N PRO A 34 -39.28 0.45 24.94
CA PRO A 34 -38.06 1.25 24.74
C PRO A 34 -36.98 1.04 25.81
N SER A 35 -37.37 0.74 27.05
CA SER A 35 -36.41 0.53 28.16
C SER A 35 -35.52 -0.70 27.97
N PHE A 36 -35.82 -1.55 26.98
CA PHE A 36 -34.94 -2.65 26.61
C PHE A 36 -33.70 -2.19 25.84
N VAL A 37 -33.63 -0.98 25.31
CA VAL A 37 -32.38 -0.44 24.73
C VAL A 37 -31.48 0.03 25.87
N PRO A 38 -30.23 -0.44 25.98
CA PRO A 38 -29.36 -0.07 27.08
C PRO A 38 -28.79 1.34 26.88
N GLU A 39 -28.65 2.08 27.99
CA GLU A 39 -28.13 3.45 28.00
C GLU A 39 -27.13 3.64 29.14
N ILE A 40 -26.11 4.45 28.92
CA ILE A 40 -25.05 4.78 29.90
C ILE A 40 -24.59 6.22 29.71
N ASP A 41 -24.18 6.89 30.78
CA ASP A 41 -23.56 8.20 30.67
C ASP A 41 -22.15 8.08 30.09
N PHE A 42 -21.81 8.95 29.13
CA PHE A 42 -20.50 8.92 28.50
C PHE A 42 -19.36 9.20 29.50
N ASN A 43 -19.62 9.94 30.58
CA ASN A 43 -18.62 10.17 31.63
C ASN A 43 -18.25 8.87 32.35
N ASP A 44 -19.19 7.94 32.55
CA ASP A 44 -18.90 6.64 33.17
C ASP A 44 -17.93 5.80 32.32
N ILE A 45 -17.97 5.98 30.99
CA ILE A 45 -17.03 5.35 30.05
C ILE A 45 -15.67 6.02 30.13
N CYS A 46 -15.63 7.36 30.15
CA CYS A 46 -14.40 8.13 30.30
C CYS A 46 -13.68 7.84 31.63
N GLU A 47 -14.43 7.69 32.72
CA GLU A 47 -13.90 7.33 34.05
C GLU A 47 -13.39 5.88 34.11
N ASN A 48 -13.81 5.03 33.18
CA ASN A 48 -13.40 3.63 33.06
C ASN A 48 -12.43 3.41 31.88
N ASP A 49 -11.46 4.31 31.72
CA ASP A 49 -10.39 4.27 30.71
C ASP A 49 -10.89 4.14 29.26
N GLY A 50 -12.02 4.78 28.96
CA GLY A 50 -12.63 4.75 27.62
C GLY A 50 -13.21 3.37 27.26
N ARG A 51 -13.68 2.61 28.26
CA ARG A 51 -14.29 1.28 28.07
C ARG A 51 -15.64 1.19 28.77
N LEU A 52 -16.58 0.50 28.14
CA LEU A 52 -17.85 0.17 28.79
C LEU A 52 -17.58 -0.78 29.98
N PRO A 53 -18.22 -0.58 31.16
CA PRO A 53 -18.12 -1.53 32.26
C PRO A 53 -18.54 -2.93 31.81
N GLU A 54 -17.77 -3.98 32.12
CA GLU A 54 -17.93 -5.31 31.52
C GLU A 54 -19.35 -5.90 31.67
N ALA A 55 -19.99 -5.70 32.82
CA ALA A 55 -21.37 -6.14 33.03
C ALA A 55 -22.36 -5.45 32.06
N PHE A 56 -22.15 -4.17 31.79
CA PHE A 56 -22.94 -3.40 30.85
C PHE A 56 -22.58 -3.74 29.40
N ALA A 57 -21.29 -3.91 29.10
CA ALA A 57 -20.81 -4.36 27.78
C ALA A 57 -21.48 -5.68 27.36
N ASN A 58 -21.66 -6.63 28.28
CA ASN A 58 -22.37 -7.89 27.98
C ASN A 58 -23.85 -7.69 27.66
N ILE A 59 -24.53 -6.72 28.29
CA ILE A 59 -25.91 -6.35 27.94
C ILE A 59 -25.94 -5.73 26.53
N VAL A 60 -24.99 -4.85 26.21
CA VAL A 60 -24.86 -4.26 24.87
C VAL A 60 -24.57 -5.34 23.83
N ARG A 61 -23.72 -6.32 24.15
CA ARG A 61 -23.38 -7.41 23.23
C ARG A 61 -24.58 -8.30 22.91
N ASP A 62 -25.40 -8.58 23.91
CA ASP A 62 -26.64 -9.36 23.78
C ASP A 62 -27.69 -8.63 22.92
N ARG A 63 -27.91 -7.35 23.22
CA ARG A 63 -28.96 -6.53 22.58
C ARG A 63 -28.54 -5.92 21.24
N GLY A 64 -27.24 -5.83 20.98
CA GLY A 64 -26.66 -5.29 19.76
C GLY A 64 -26.79 -3.78 19.59
N CYS A 65 -27.16 -3.01 20.61
CA CYS A 65 -27.33 -1.57 20.52
C CYS A 65 -27.06 -0.86 21.84
N VAL A 66 -26.80 0.44 21.80
CA VAL A 66 -26.56 1.27 22.99
C VAL A 66 -26.83 2.75 22.72
N ILE A 67 -27.28 3.48 23.74
CA ILE A 67 -27.31 4.95 23.77
C ILE A 67 -26.23 5.45 24.73
N LEU A 68 -25.29 6.24 24.22
CA LEU A 68 -24.33 6.98 25.03
C LEU A 68 -24.90 8.37 25.30
N ARG A 69 -25.18 8.66 26.57
CA ARG A 69 -25.74 9.94 27.00
C ARG A 69 -24.66 10.99 27.14
N ASN A 70 -24.99 12.23 26.79
CA ASN A 70 -24.13 13.40 27.04
C ASN A 70 -22.72 13.30 26.40
N VAL A 71 -22.59 12.71 25.21
CA VAL A 71 -21.27 12.60 24.52
C VAL A 71 -20.76 13.99 24.12
N VAL A 72 -21.65 14.83 23.61
CA VAL A 72 -21.36 16.23 23.29
C VAL A 72 -22.26 17.12 24.13
N ASN A 73 -21.74 18.30 24.51
CA ASN A 73 -22.53 19.31 25.17
C ASN A 73 -23.78 19.68 24.33
N GLU A 74 -24.92 19.75 24.99
CA GLU A 74 -26.22 20.00 24.36
C GLU A 74 -26.25 21.32 23.56
N GLU A 75 -25.64 22.39 24.07
CA GLU A 75 -25.56 23.68 23.39
C GLU A 75 -24.77 23.59 22.07
N GLN A 76 -23.69 22.80 22.06
CA GLN A 76 -22.87 22.59 20.87
C GLN A 76 -23.62 21.75 19.82
N ALA A 77 -24.36 20.72 20.24
CA ALA A 77 -25.17 19.92 19.34
C ALA A 77 -26.32 20.74 18.71
N ILE A 78 -26.98 21.59 19.50
CA ILE A 78 -28.00 22.54 19.01
C ILE A 78 -27.38 23.54 18.02
N ALA A 79 -26.17 24.04 18.30
CA ALA A 79 -25.47 24.95 17.40
C ALA A 79 -25.13 24.28 16.05
N TRP A 80 -24.71 23.02 16.06
CA TRP A 80 -24.52 22.25 14.83
C TRP A 80 -25.82 22.03 14.06
N GLU A 81 -26.92 21.73 14.74
CA GLU A 81 -28.24 21.61 14.12
C GLU A 81 -28.63 22.90 13.37
N ALA A 82 -28.52 24.03 14.06
CA ALA A 82 -28.82 25.34 13.50
C ALA A 82 -27.91 25.65 12.29
N SER A 83 -26.63 25.28 12.36
CA SER A 83 -25.68 25.43 11.26
C SER A 83 -26.04 24.58 10.04
N LEU A 84 -26.45 23.32 10.24
CA LEU A 84 -26.89 22.43 9.15
C LEU A 84 -28.16 22.94 8.49
N ARG A 85 -29.13 23.41 9.30
CA ARG A 85 -30.38 23.99 8.81
C ARG A 85 -30.14 25.26 8.00
N ASP A 86 -29.32 26.16 8.52
CA ASP A 86 -28.93 27.39 7.81
C ASP A 86 -28.23 27.08 6.48
N TYR A 87 -27.34 26.09 6.46
CA TYR A 87 -26.64 25.66 5.24
C TYR A 87 -27.61 25.24 4.14
N VAL A 88 -28.56 24.34 4.43
CA VAL A 88 -29.53 23.88 3.42
C VAL A 88 -30.60 24.92 3.07
N HIS A 89 -30.79 25.94 3.92
CA HIS A 89 -31.62 27.10 3.58
C HIS A 89 -30.91 28.03 2.59
N ARG A 90 -29.60 28.22 2.74
CA ARG A 90 -28.79 29.04 1.82
C ARG A 90 -28.51 28.32 0.50
N HIS A 91 -28.40 26.99 0.53
CA HIS A 91 -28.11 26.13 -0.63
C HIS A 91 -29.25 25.14 -0.89
N PRO A 92 -30.44 25.59 -1.31
CA PRO A 92 -31.60 24.71 -1.50
C PRO A 92 -31.41 23.70 -2.64
N GLY A 93 -30.39 23.88 -3.50
CA GLY A 93 -30.13 23.03 -4.65
C GLY A 93 -29.43 21.71 -4.34
N VAL A 94 -28.87 21.53 -3.13
CA VAL A 94 -28.18 20.28 -2.70
C VAL A 94 -29.09 19.05 -2.72
N GLY A 95 -30.39 19.29 -2.63
CA GLY A 95 -31.44 18.27 -2.63
C GLY A 95 -31.36 17.29 -1.47
N GLY A 96 -32.14 16.23 -1.57
CA GLY A 96 -32.23 15.21 -0.54
C GLY A 96 -33.39 14.26 -0.77
N HIS A 97 -33.66 13.41 0.24
CA HIS A 97 -34.68 12.38 0.19
C HIS A 97 -35.76 12.59 1.27
N PRO A 98 -37.05 12.49 0.91
CA PRO A 98 -37.61 12.45 -0.45
C PRO A 98 -37.45 13.78 -1.19
N ALA A 99 -37.39 13.76 -2.53
CA ALA A 99 -37.01 14.92 -3.35
C ALA A 99 -37.89 16.18 -3.17
N LYS A 100 -39.21 16.02 -2.91
CA LYS A 100 -40.14 17.16 -2.79
C LYS A 100 -40.10 17.86 -1.42
N ARG A 101 -39.82 17.09 -0.36
CA ARG A 101 -39.74 17.58 1.01
C ARG A 101 -38.61 16.83 1.71
N PRO A 102 -37.35 17.20 1.44
CA PRO A 102 -36.20 16.48 1.96
C PRO A 102 -36.23 16.39 3.48
N ALA A 103 -36.08 15.17 3.99
CA ALA A 103 -35.82 14.92 5.40
C ALA A 103 -34.37 14.49 5.60
N ALA A 104 -33.79 13.71 4.69
CA ALA A 104 -32.35 13.42 4.64
C ALA A 104 -31.68 14.25 3.55
N TRP A 105 -30.66 15.02 3.90
CA TRP A 105 -30.02 15.98 3.00
C TRP A 105 -28.74 15.41 2.40
N ASN A 106 -28.56 15.53 1.09
CA ASN A 106 -27.38 15.01 0.39
C ASN A 106 -26.20 16.00 0.45
N THR A 107 -25.71 16.21 1.67
CA THR A 107 -24.53 17.04 1.98
C THR A 107 -23.62 16.24 2.90
N PHE A 108 -22.32 16.47 2.79
CA PHE A 108 -21.29 15.64 3.43
C PHE A 108 -20.22 16.47 4.11
N TRP A 109 -19.97 17.69 3.63
CA TRP A 109 -18.81 18.49 4.04
C TRP A 109 -19.19 19.84 4.62
N THR A 110 -20.38 19.99 5.21
CA THR A 110 -20.70 21.21 5.98
C THR A 110 -19.74 21.38 7.17
N PRO A 111 -19.52 22.63 7.66
CA PRO A 111 -18.65 22.85 8.83
C PRO A 111 -19.07 22.00 10.03
N ALA A 112 -20.38 21.92 10.29
CA ALA A 112 -20.94 21.09 11.37
C ALA A 112 -20.65 19.59 11.16
N GLN A 113 -20.83 19.01 9.97
CA GLN A 113 -20.51 17.60 9.73
C GLN A 113 -19.03 17.29 9.91
N VAL A 114 -18.13 18.13 9.40
CA VAL A 114 -16.67 17.93 9.56
C VAL A 114 -16.27 18.03 11.03
N GLN A 115 -16.85 18.97 11.77
CA GLN A 115 -16.63 19.13 13.21
C GLN A 115 -17.16 17.93 13.99
N ILE A 116 -18.40 17.48 13.74
CA ILE A 116 -19.01 16.31 14.41
C ILE A 116 -18.09 15.09 14.25
N ARG A 117 -17.68 14.77 13.02
CA ARG A 117 -16.87 13.56 12.72
C ARG A 117 -15.44 13.61 13.26
N SER A 118 -14.96 14.79 13.65
CA SER A 118 -13.59 14.97 14.16
C SER A 118 -13.54 15.44 15.61
N HIS A 119 -14.69 15.61 16.26
CA HIS A 119 -14.78 16.08 17.63
C HIS A 119 -14.14 15.05 18.58
N PRO A 120 -13.28 15.46 19.53
CA PRO A 120 -12.57 14.54 20.43
C PRO A 120 -13.50 13.55 21.14
N ALA A 121 -14.61 14.03 21.72
CA ALA A 121 -15.56 13.16 22.43
C ALA A 121 -16.31 12.18 21.51
N VAL A 122 -16.54 12.56 20.25
CA VAL A 122 -17.20 11.68 19.26
C VAL A 122 -16.24 10.57 18.85
N MET A 123 -14.96 10.89 18.63
CA MET A 123 -13.91 9.92 18.32
C MET A 123 -13.70 8.93 19.47
N GLU A 124 -13.65 9.42 20.70
CA GLU A 124 -13.52 8.58 21.90
C GLU A 124 -14.74 7.67 22.10
N ALA A 125 -15.95 8.21 21.92
CA ALA A 125 -17.19 7.42 21.97
C ALA A 125 -17.19 6.29 20.92
N MET A 126 -16.75 6.57 19.69
CA MET A 126 -16.62 5.56 18.63
C MET A 126 -15.58 4.50 18.97
N SER A 127 -14.41 4.90 19.49
CA SER A 127 -13.37 3.97 19.94
C SER A 127 -13.87 3.05 21.07
N ALA A 128 -14.57 3.61 22.06
CA ALA A 128 -15.11 2.86 23.19
C ALA A 128 -16.10 1.76 22.78
N VAL A 129 -17.00 2.04 21.82
CA VAL A 129 -17.93 1.01 21.30
C VAL A 129 -17.27 0.08 20.30
N SER A 130 -16.23 0.52 19.59
CA SER A 130 -15.46 -0.34 18.68
C SER A 130 -14.78 -1.48 19.44
N ARG A 131 -14.29 -1.22 20.67
CA ARG A 131 -13.70 -2.22 21.58
C ARG A 131 -14.67 -3.29 22.11
N LEU A 132 -15.97 -3.21 21.80
CA LEU A 132 -16.90 -4.31 22.07
C LEU A 132 -16.63 -5.51 21.15
N TRP A 133 -16.06 -5.24 19.98
CA TRP A 133 -15.58 -6.23 19.03
C TRP A 133 -14.25 -6.83 19.47
N HIS A 134 -13.98 -8.03 18.98
CA HIS A 134 -12.69 -8.67 19.09
C HIS A 134 -12.38 -9.45 17.82
N ALA A 135 -11.11 -9.80 17.64
CA ALA A 135 -10.68 -10.77 16.65
C ALA A 135 -10.09 -11.97 17.41
N ALA A 136 -10.60 -13.17 17.13
CA ALA A 136 -10.09 -14.39 17.75
C ALA A 136 -8.67 -14.70 17.28
N ASP A 137 -8.36 -14.40 16.02
CA ASP A 137 -7.02 -14.42 15.46
C ASP A 137 -6.34 -13.04 15.63
N PRO A 138 -5.31 -12.93 16.49
CA PRO A 138 -4.54 -11.70 16.66
C PRO A 138 -3.80 -11.23 15.40
N SER A 139 -3.72 -12.04 14.33
CA SER A 139 -3.15 -11.60 13.05
C SER A 139 -4.14 -10.80 12.19
N THR A 140 -5.44 -10.89 12.47
CA THR A 140 -6.49 -10.19 11.71
C THR A 140 -6.17 -8.68 11.69
N PRO A 141 -5.99 -8.05 10.52
CA PRO A 141 -5.53 -6.67 10.41
C PRO A 141 -6.67 -5.68 10.71
N ILE A 142 -7.07 -5.61 11.99
CA ILE A 142 -8.13 -4.73 12.48
C ILE A 142 -7.61 -4.00 13.71
N ASP A 143 -7.69 -2.68 13.67
CA ASP A 143 -7.44 -1.79 14.79
C ASP A 143 -8.77 -1.18 15.23
N PHE A 144 -9.24 -1.62 16.39
CA PHE A 144 -10.48 -1.15 17.01
C PHE A 144 -10.29 0.21 17.72
N ASP A 145 -9.07 0.60 18.04
CA ASP A 145 -8.78 1.86 18.71
C ASP A 145 -8.80 3.03 17.72
N SER A 146 -8.32 2.80 16.50
CA SER A 146 -8.38 3.77 15.41
C SER A 146 -9.70 3.72 14.65
N GLN A 147 -10.16 4.90 14.22
CA GLN A 147 -11.37 5.04 13.40
C GLN A 147 -11.04 5.64 12.04
N VAL A 148 -11.84 5.29 11.05
CA VAL A 148 -11.84 5.90 9.71
C VAL A 148 -13.17 6.59 9.49
N VAL A 149 -13.15 7.79 8.92
CA VAL A 149 -14.39 8.51 8.62
C VAL A 149 -15.07 7.92 7.40
N TYR A 150 -16.35 7.55 7.58
CA TYR A 150 -17.30 7.35 6.50
C TYR A 150 -18.23 8.58 6.41
N PRO A 151 -18.11 9.41 5.37
CA PRO A 151 -18.91 10.62 5.24
C PRO A 151 -20.35 10.30 4.84
N ASP A 152 -21.28 10.48 5.77
CA ASP A 152 -22.73 10.29 5.54
C ASP A 152 -23.52 11.61 5.74
N ARG A 153 -24.78 11.56 5.34
CA ARG A 153 -25.76 12.63 5.35
C ARG A 153 -26.16 13.02 6.78
N PHE A 154 -27.02 14.04 6.87
CA PHE A 154 -27.79 14.30 8.08
C PHE A 154 -29.29 14.27 7.76
N ARG A 155 -30.11 14.15 8.79
CA ARG A 155 -31.57 14.14 8.68
C ARG A 155 -32.17 15.22 9.56
N ILE A 156 -33.11 15.99 9.03
CA ILE A 156 -34.02 16.88 9.76
C ILE A 156 -35.44 16.47 9.38
N ARG A 157 -36.10 15.71 10.25
CA ARG A 157 -37.46 15.22 9.99
C ARG A 157 -38.49 16.05 10.73
N TYR A 158 -39.25 16.84 9.99
CA TYR A 158 -40.31 17.70 10.52
C TYR A 158 -41.49 16.90 11.09
N PRO A 159 -42.24 17.45 12.07
CA PRO A 159 -43.55 16.95 12.43
C PRO A 159 -44.46 16.78 11.22
N SER A 160 -45.06 15.61 11.07
CA SER A 160 -45.92 15.26 9.95
C SER A 160 -46.75 14.01 10.24
N ASP A 161 -48.03 14.05 9.87
CA ASP A 161 -48.92 12.88 9.78
C ASP A 161 -48.80 12.15 8.43
N ASP A 162 -47.87 12.59 7.58
CA ASP A 162 -47.57 11.96 6.29
C ASP A 162 -46.64 10.76 6.45
N ALA A 163 -47.18 9.55 6.26
CA ALA A 163 -46.44 8.30 6.29
C ALA A 163 -45.38 8.16 5.18
N ASP A 164 -45.54 8.92 4.09
CA ASP A 164 -44.62 8.92 2.95
C ASP A 164 -43.51 9.99 3.10
N GLN A 165 -43.48 10.72 4.23
CA GLN A 165 -42.45 11.73 4.48
C GLN A 165 -41.04 11.14 4.52
N PHE A 166 -40.88 9.95 5.10
CA PHE A 166 -39.60 9.24 5.14
C PHE A 166 -39.83 7.72 5.30
N PRO A 167 -40.21 7.02 4.23
CA PRO A 167 -40.55 5.60 4.30
C PRO A 167 -39.26 4.78 4.42
N LEU A 168 -38.96 4.30 5.63
CA LEU A 168 -37.85 3.38 5.86
C LEU A 168 -38.34 2.19 6.69
N PRO A 169 -38.78 1.09 6.03
CA PRO A 169 -39.25 -0.10 6.73
C PRO A 169 -38.11 -0.77 7.48
N SER A 170 -38.45 -1.71 8.35
CA SER A 170 -37.46 -2.50 9.08
C SER A 170 -36.59 -3.31 8.12
N HIS A 171 -35.28 -3.21 8.27
CA HIS A 171 -34.30 -3.83 7.38
C HIS A 171 -32.96 -4.08 8.09
N LEU A 172 -32.07 -4.77 7.38
CA LEU A 172 -30.64 -4.84 7.64
C LEU A 172 -29.90 -4.24 6.45
N ASP A 173 -28.84 -3.49 6.74
CA ASP A 173 -27.90 -3.02 5.72
C ASP A 173 -26.73 -4.01 5.56
N SER A 174 -25.66 -3.56 4.88
CA SER A 174 -24.38 -4.25 4.78
C SER A 174 -24.52 -5.64 4.14
N GLY A 175 -25.26 -5.67 3.02
CA GLY A 175 -25.54 -6.85 2.23
C GLY A 175 -26.98 -7.31 2.38
N ALA A 176 -27.45 -8.06 1.40
CA ALA A 176 -28.72 -8.76 1.42
C ALA A 176 -28.45 -10.26 1.31
N ILE A 177 -28.36 -10.76 0.08
CA ILE A 177 -28.11 -12.16 -0.23
C ILE A 177 -26.67 -12.57 0.09
N GLU A 178 -25.76 -11.59 0.14
CA GLU A 178 -24.33 -11.76 0.39
C GLU A 178 -24.05 -12.50 1.71
N ARG A 179 -24.91 -12.37 2.73
CA ARG A 179 -24.79 -13.13 3.98
C ARG A 179 -24.80 -14.65 3.77
N TRP A 180 -25.47 -15.12 2.72
CA TRP A 180 -25.50 -16.53 2.34
C TRP A 180 -24.66 -16.83 1.10
N GLU A 181 -24.42 -15.87 0.23
CA GLU A 181 -23.75 -16.11 -1.06
C GLU A 181 -22.24 -15.92 -0.98
N ASP A 182 -21.77 -14.89 -0.28
CA ASP A 182 -20.35 -14.59 -0.13
C ASP A 182 -19.68 -15.59 0.81
N GLU A 183 -18.53 -16.11 0.38
CA GLU A 183 -17.81 -17.15 1.13
C GLU A 183 -17.29 -16.65 2.48
N GLU A 184 -16.74 -15.44 2.52
CA GLU A 184 -16.21 -14.85 3.75
C GLU A 184 -17.34 -14.40 4.68
N ASN A 185 -18.39 -13.76 4.14
CA ASN A 185 -19.53 -13.36 4.95
C ASN A 185 -20.24 -14.57 5.58
N ARG A 186 -20.38 -15.68 4.84
CA ARG A 186 -20.91 -16.93 5.38
C ARG A 186 -20.12 -17.47 6.58
N LYS A 187 -18.80 -17.30 6.62
CA LYS A 187 -17.96 -17.78 7.73
C LYS A 187 -18.29 -17.09 9.04
N ASN A 188 -18.71 -15.81 9.00
CA ASN A 188 -19.21 -15.11 10.19
C ASN A 188 -20.38 -15.83 10.84
N PHE A 189 -21.17 -16.60 10.07
CA PHE A 189 -22.37 -17.31 10.55
C PHE A 189 -22.17 -18.83 10.61
N ALA A 190 -20.93 -19.33 10.55
CA ALA A 190 -20.64 -20.76 10.47
C ALA A 190 -21.26 -21.57 11.62
N ALA A 191 -21.15 -21.10 12.86
CA ALA A 191 -21.73 -21.77 14.04
C ALA A 191 -23.25 -21.97 13.90
N ILE A 192 -23.96 -21.00 13.31
CA ILE A 192 -25.40 -21.09 13.03
C ILE A 192 -25.66 -22.21 12.01
N PHE A 193 -24.92 -22.24 10.91
CA PHE A 193 -25.05 -23.29 9.87
C PHE A 193 -24.57 -24.68 10.31
N GLU A 194 -23.86 -24.79 11.43
CA GLU A 194 -23.50 -26.05 12.08
C GLU A 194 -24.52 -26.55 13.11
N GLY A 195 -25.60 -25.79 13.34
CA GLY A 195 -26.64 -26.09 14.33
C GLY A 195 -26.24 -25.74 15.77
N LYS A 196 -25.28 -24.82 15.95
CA LYS A 196 -24.74 -24.34 17.23
C LYS A 196 -24.88 -22.81 17.33
N TRP A 197 -26.05 -22.29 17.01
CA TRP A 197 -26.28 -20.84 17.02
C TRP A 197 -26.05 -20.21 18.41
N GLU A 198 -26.16 -21.00 19.48
CA GLU A 198 -25.85 -20.57 20.85
C GLU A 198 -24.38 -20.15 21.01
N ASP A 199 -23.48 -20.83 20.29
CA ASP A 199 -22.02 -20.58 20.28
C ASP A 199 -21.63 -19.47 19.28
N TRP A 200 -22.58 -18.96 18.49
CA TRP A 200 -22.31 -17.86 17.58
C TRP A 200 -21.98 -16.59 18.35
N ASP A 201 -20.89 -15.93 17.96
CA ASP A 201 -20.47 -14.64 18.49
C ASP A 201 -20.61 -13.57 17.41
N GLY A 202 -21.57 -12.66 17.61
CA GLY A 202 -21.82 -11.54 16.69
C GLY A 202 -20.69 -10.51 16.67
N TRP A 203 -19.86 -10.46 17.72
CA TRP A 203 -18.81 -9.46 17.94
C TRP A 203 -17.40 -9.94 17.55
N ALA A 204 -17.31 -11.12 16.94
CA ALA A 204 -16.08 -11.59 16.31
C ALA A 204 -15.92 -10.94 14.92
N ALA A 205 -14.79 -10.30 14.68
CA ALA A 205 -14.52 -9.51 13.47
C ALA A 205 -13.69 -10.24 12.41
N ASP A 206 -13.21 -11.45 12.69
CA ASP A 206 -12.19 -12.17 11.93
C ASP A 206 -12.45 -12.22 10.40
N PHE A 207 -13.71 -12.44 10.00
CA PHE A 207 -14.08 -12.51 8.58
C PHE A 207 -14.85 -11.27 8.09
N ARG A 208 -15.08 -10.27 8.95
CA ARG A 208 -15.86 -9.08 8.60
C ARG A 208 -15.13 -8.16 7.64
N GLY A 209 -13.82 -8.00 7.82
CA GLY A 209 -12.99 -7.15 6.97
C GLY A 209 -12.86 -7.66 5.52
N ALA A 210 -13.02 -8.97 5.30
CA ALA A 210 -12.93 -9.61 3.98
C ALA A 210 -14.31 -9.88 3.34
N ALA A 211 -15.39 -9.79 4.12
CA ALA A 211 -16.74 -10.04 3.65
C ALA A 211 -17.19 -9.02 2.59
N LYS A 212 -17.71 -9.50 1.47
CA LYS A 212 -18.26 -8.64 0.42
C LYS A 212 -19.73 -8.39 0.67
N THR A 213 -20.12 -7.12 0.75
CA THR A 213 -21.52 -6.70 0.97
C THR A 213 -22.25 -6.34 -0.34
N ASP A 214 -21.54 -6.30 -1.47
CA ASP A 214 -22.09 -6.11 -2.83
C ASP A 214 -21.37 -7.03 -3.82
N LEU A 215 -21.81 -8.28 -3.92
CA LEU A 215 -21.26 -9.22 -4.91
C LEU A 215 -21.62 -8.84 -6.36
N TYR A 216 -22.67 -8.02 -6.51
CA TYR A 216 -23.27 -7.67 -7.79
C TYR A 216 -22.80 -6.31 -8.32
N GLN A 217 -21.91 -5.63 -7.58
CA GLN A 217 -21.29 -4.36 -7.96
C GLN A 217 -22.31 -3.30 -8.41
N THR A 218 -23.43 -3.22 -7.69
CA THR A 218 -24.53 -2.32 -8.03
C THR A 218 -24.24 -0.86 -7.68
N GLY A 219 -23.21 -0.62 -6.87
CA GLY A 219 -22.79 0.71 -6.42
C GLY A 219 -23.79 1.33 -5.44
N ILE A 220 -24.59 0.50 -4.76
CA ILE A 220 -25.60 0.90 -3.77
C ILE A 220 -25.15 0.52 -2.34
N SER A 221 -24.23 -0.44 -2.21
CA SER A 221 -23.71 -0.81 -0.90
C SER A 221 -22.75 0.24 -0.35
N CYS A 222 -22.60 0.22 0.97
CA CYS A 222 -21.56 0.95 1.66
C CYS A 222 -20.19 0.36 1.31
N SER A 223 -19.27 1.22 0.91
CA SER A 223 -17.87 0.91 0.62
C SER A 223 -17.03 0.68 1.88
N THR A 224 -17.60 0.86 3.08
CA THR A 224 -16.90 0.60 4.35
C THR A 224 -17.57 -0.52 5.14
N TRP A 225 -16.76 -1.30 5.84
CA TRP A 225 -17.25 -2.12 6.92
C TRP A 225 -17.53 -1.22 8.13
N ARG A 226 -18.82 -0.93 8.30
CA ARG A 226 -19.37 -0.26 9.49
C ARG A 226 -19.59 -1.32 10.56
N SER A 227 -18.74 -1.32 11.59
CA SER A 227 -18.86 -2.26 12.71
C SER A 227 -20.16 -2.00 13.49
N LEU A 228 -20.46 -0.72 13.72
CA LEU A 228 -21.73 -0.26 14.25
C LEU A 228 -22.20 0.89 13.37
N GLN A 229 -23.48 0.88 13.02
CA GLN A 229 -24.12 2.09 12.53
C GLN A 229 -24.40 3.02 13.71
N GLY A 230 -24.54 4.31 13.44
CA GLY A 230 -24.82 5.27 14.49
C GLY A 230 -25.19 6.65 13.97
N TRP A 231 -25.77 7.43 14.86
CA TRP A 231 -26.00 8.86 14.63
C TRP A 231 -25.96 9.65 15.93
N LEU A 232 -25.44 10.88 15.82
CA LEU A 232 -25.47 11.86 16.89
C LEU A 232 -26.81 12.60 16.86
N SER A 233 -27.48 12.67 17.99
CA SER A 233 -28.73 13.40 18.18
C SER A 233 -28.47 14.91 18.15
N LEU A 234 -29.28 15.65 17.40
CA LEU A 234 -29.20 17.10 17.27
C LEU A 234 -30.46 17.81 17.78
N SER A 235 -31.49 17.06 18.14
CA SER A 235 -32.75 17.60 18.67
C SER A 235 -33.31 16.72 19.80
N HIS A 236 -34.25 17.29 20.56
CA HIS A 236 -35.05 16.48 21.48
C HIS A 236 -36.09 15.68 20.69
N THR A 237 -36.01 14.35 20.77
CA THR A 237 -36.96 13.46 20.11
C THR A 237 -37.42 12.38 21.09
N ASN A 238 -38.73 12.28 21.34
CA ASN A 238 -39.28 11.19 22.14
C ASN A 238 -39.44 9.92 21.32
N THR A 239 -39.63 8.79 22.01
CA THR A 239 -40.02 7.53 21.38
C THR A 239 -41.29 7.72 20.54
N GLY A 240 -41.27 7.27 19.28
CA GLY A 240 -42.42 7.37 18.36
C GLY A 240 -42.51 8.70 17.60
N GLU A 241 -41.64 9.67 17.89
CA GLU A 241 -41.63 10.99 17.23
C GLU A 241 -40.69 11.00 16.01
N GLY A 242 -40.86 10.02 15.11
CA GLY A 242 -40.07 9.96 13.88
C GLY A 242 -38.64 9.45 14.05
N THR A 243 -38.36 8.72 15.14
CA THR A 243 -37.01 8.28 15.54
C THR A 243 -36.70 6.84 15.12
N LEU A 244 -35.57 6.31 15.57
CA LEU A 244 -35.09 4.96 15.31
C LEU A 244 -35.93 3.92 16.06
N ARG A 245 -36.18 2.79 15.40
CA ARG A 245 -36.71 1.57 16.00
C ARG A 245 -35.72 0.44 15.77
N LEU A 246 -35.58 -0.43 16.76
CA LEU A 246 -34.60 -1.53 16.78
C LEU A 246 -35.27 -2.83 17.18
N LEU A 247 -34.73 -3.96 16.72
CA LEU A 247 -34.96 -5.28 17.30
C LEU A 247 -33.77 -5.57 18.24
N PRO A 248 -33.83 -5.24 19.54
CA PRO A 248 -32.70 -5.31 20.46
C PRO A 248 -32.41 -6.75 20.94
N SER A 249 -32.21 -7.66 20.00
CA SER A 249 -31.82 -9.05 20.21
C SER A 249 -30.91 -9.45 19.07
N LEU A 250 -29.60 -9.50 19.31
CA LEU A 250 -28.64 -9.74 18.22
C LEU A 250 -28.58 -11.23 17.88
N LYS A 251 -28.30 -12.07 18.89
CA LYS A 251 -27.99 -13.49 18.69
C LYS A 251 -29.16 -14.26 18.06
N THR A 252 -30.34 -14.19 18.66
CA THR A 252 -31.47 -15.04 18.24
C THR A 252 -32.11 -14.53 16.95
N SER A 253 -32.23 -13.21 16.77
CA SER A 253 -32.79 -12.65 15.53
C SER A 253 -31.92 -12.95 14.31
N VAL A 254 -30.59 -12.81 14.43
CA VAL A 254 -29.66 -13.13 13.33
C VAL A 254 -29.66 -14.63 13.06
N ALA A 255 -29.55 -15.47 14.09
CA ALA A 255 -29.64 -16.92 13.91
C ALA A 255 -30.92 -17.34 13.18
N TYR A 256 -32.06 -16.71 13.51
CA TYR A 256 -33.34 -17.00 12.88
C TYR A 256 -33.32 -16.59 11.41
N ILE A 257 -32.88 -15.37 11.11
CA ILE A 257 -32.76 -14.86 9.75
C ILE A 257 -31.87 -15.80 8.92
N MET A 258 -30.69 -16.14 9.42
CA MET A 258 -29.72 -16.97 8.69
C MET A 258 -30.24 -18.39 8.39
N LEU A 259 -31.01 -18.99 9.31
CA LEU A 259 -31.61 -20.32 9.11
C LEU A 259 -32.92 -20.28 8.31
N ARG A 260 -33.64 -19.15 8.27
CA ARG A 260 -34.99 -19.07 7.69
C ARG A 260 -35.12 -19.59 6.26
N PRO A 261 -34.16 -19.37 5.33
CA PRO A 261 -34.22 -19.93 3.97
C PRO A 261 -34.40 -21.45 3.95
N LEU A 262 -33.82 -22.17 4.92
CA LEU A 262 -33.88 -23.63 5.01
C LEU A 262 -35.23 -24.14 5.53
N PHE A 263 -36.05 -23.29 6.15
CA PHE A 263 -37.33 -23.68 6.77
C PHE A 263 -38.50 -22.87 6.22
N HIS A 264 -38.34 -22.23 5.06
CA HIS A 264 -39.31 -21.28 4.53
C HIS A 264 -40.71 -21.90 4.37
N THR A 265 -40.79 -23.17 3.96
CA THR A 265 -42.05 -23.93 3.77
C THR A 265 -42.57 -24.60 5.06
N GLY A 266 -41.92 -24.37 6.21
CA GLY A 266 -42.26 -25.00 7.50
C GLY A 266 -41.55 -26.33 7.78
N GLU A 267 -40.94 -26.95 6.76
CA GLU A 267 -40.08 -28.12 6.89
C GLU A 267 -38.68 -27.80 6.35
N TYR A 268 -37.67 -28.56 6.81
CA TYR A 268 -36.31 -28.38 6.34
C TYR A 268 -36.17 -28.71 4.85
N ASN A 269 -35.66 -27.76 4.06
CA ASN A 269 -35.38 -27.92 2.65
C ASN A 269 -34.19 -27.06 2.22
N ASP A 270 -33.06 -27.71 1.96
CA ASP A 270 -31.81 -27.11 1.50
C ASP A 270 -31.66 -27.07 -0.04
N SER A 271 -32.69 -27.52 -0.77
CA SER A 271 -32.71 -27.55 -2.25
C SER A 271 -33.38 -26.33 -2.88
N LEU A 272 -34.15 -25.56 -2.11
CA LEU A 272 -34.86 -24.40 -2.63
C LEU A 272 -33.91 -23.22 -2.88
N PRO A 273 -33.97 -22.56 -4.05
CA PRO A 273 -33.18 -21.36 -4.34
C PRO A 273 -33.84 -20.09 -3.78
N THR A 274 -34.54 -20.18 -2.64
CA THR A 274 -35.35 -19.09 -2.08
C THR A 274 -34.72 -18.55 -0.81
N PHE A 275 -34.43 -17.25 -0.80
CA PHE A 275 -33.88 -16.53 0.35
C PHE A 275 -34.84 -15.38 0.71
N PRO A 276 -35.83 -15.65 1.57
CA PRO A 276 -36.89 -14.68 1.84
C PRO A 276 -36.33 -13.38 2.42
N GLY A 277 -36.82 -12.24 1.94
CA GLY A 277 -36.35 -10.92 2.41
C GLY A 277 -35.00 -10.47 1.81
N SER A 278 -34.33 -11.29 1.01
CA SER A 278 -33.07 -10.93 0.34
C SER A 278 -33.22 -11.01 -1.18
N THR A 279 -32.80 -9.94 -1.86
CA THR A 279 -32.81 -9.87 -3.32
C THR A 279 -31.40 -9.56 -3.80
N PRO A 280 -30.82 -10.39 -4.69
CA PRO A 280 -29.55 -10.09 -5.37
C PRO A 280 -29.45 -8.65 -5.87
N GLY A 281 -28.34 -7.98 -5.54
CA GLY A 281 -28.06 -6.60 -5.95
C GLY A 281 -28.90 -5.52 -5.24
N ARG A 282 -29.74 -5.84 -4.25
CA ARG A 282 -30.43 -4.83 -3.44
C ARG A 282 -29.68 -4.38 -2.20
N THR A 283 -28.65 -5.11 -1.76
CA THR A 283 -27.73 -4.72 -0.67
C THR A 283 -28.36 -4.42 0.71
N GLN A 284 -29.69 -4.50 0.84
CA GLN A 284 -30.46 -4.50 2.09
C GLN A 284 -31.38 -5.71 2.18
N PHE A 285 -31.49 -6.27 3.38
CA PHE A 285 -32.41 -7.37 3.70
C PHE A 285 -33.66 -6.84 4.41
N PHE A 286 -34.84 -7.31 4.00
CA PHE A 286 -36.13 -6.86 4.50
C PHE A 286 -36.91 -8.01 5.16
N PRO A 287 -36.96 -8.09 6.50
CA PRO A 287 -37.88 -9.00 7.18
C PRO A 287 -39.33 -8.55 6.98
N THR A 288 -40.24 -9.52 6.83
CA THR A 288 -41.68 -9.29 6.66
C THR A 288 -42.47 -10.29 7.50
N PRO A 289 -43.71 -9.97 7.95
CA PRO A 289 -44.51 -10.91 8.73
C PRO A 289 -44.81 -12.22 7.97
N GLU A 290 -44.97 -12.13 6.65
CA GLU A 290 -45.24 -13.28 5.79
C GLU A 290 -44.03 -14.23 5.71
N HIS A 291 -42.83 -13.69 5.50
CA HIS A 291 -41.64 -14.51 5.32
C HIS A 291 -40.94 -14.85 6.63
N HIS A 292 -41.14 -14.04 7.67
CA HIS A 292 -40.46 -14.13 8.97
C HIS A 292 -41.46 -14.08 10.14
N PRO A 293 -42.47 -14.96 10.18
CA PRO A 293 -43.58 -14.84 11.14
C PRO A 293 -43.13 -14.92 12.60
N HIS A 294 -42.11 -15.72 12.90
CA HIS A 294 -41.61 -15.90 14.28
C HIS A 294 -40.75 -14.74 14.78
N LEU A 295 -40.33 -13.80 13.92
CA LEU A 295 -39.72 -12.56 14.42
C LEU A 295 -40.78 -11.65 15.05
N GLU A 296 -42.08 -11.88 14.79
CA GLU A 296 -43.19 -11.05 15.26
C GLU A 296 -42.84 -9.55 15.22
N ILE A 297 -42.39 -9.08 14.04
CA ILE A 297 -41.70 -7.79 13.90
C ILE A 297 -42.45 -6.60 14.49
N GLU A 298 -43.78 -6.67 14.55
CA GLU A 298 -44.64 -5.62 15.16
C GLU A 298 -44.44 -5.52 16.68
N LYS A 299 -44.13 -6.64 17.35
CA LYS A 299 -43.84 -6.73 18.78
C LYS A 299 -42.36 -6.59 19.10
N ALA A 300 -41.51 -7.22 18.29
CA ALA A 300 -40.07 -7.31 18.55
C ALA A 300 -39.31 -6.01 18.22
N ILE A 301 -39.87 -5.15 17.36
CA ILE A 301 -39.23 -3.90 16.97
C ILE A 301 -39.79 -2.75 17.81
N VAL A 302 -38.99 -2.27 18.76
CA VAL A 302 -39.34 -1.21 19.71
C VAL A 302 -38.68 0.11 19.33
N GLY A 303 -39.35 1.23 19.62
CA GLY A 303 -38.72 2.55 19.51
C GLY A 303 -37.63 2.73 20.56
N ILE A 304 -36.60 3.51 20.26
CA ILE A 304 -35.55 3.83 21.24
C ILE A 304 -36.08 4.75 22.36
N PRO A 305 -35.46 4.75 23.56
CA PRO A 305 -35.70 5.76 24.59
C PRO A 305 -35.56 7.20 24.05
N PRO A 306 -36.22 8.19 24.66
CA PRO A 306 -36.08 9.59 24.27
C PRO A 306 -34.61 10.03 24.22
N VAL A 307 -34.24 10.81 23.21
CA VAL A 307 -32.87 11.33 23.01
C VAL A 307 -32.84 12.86 23.10
N ARG A 308 -31.71 13.39 23.53
CA ARG A 308 -31.42 14.84 23.62
C ARG A 308 -30.27 15.21 22.69
N PRO A 309 -30.12 16.49 22.30
CA PRO A 309 -28.96 16.92 21.53
C PRO A 309 -27.66 16.54 22.25
N GLY A 310 -26.74 15.89 21.55
CA GLY A 310 -25.47 15.42 22.10
C GLY A 310 -25.44 13.96 22.57
N ASP A 311 -26.60 13.28 22.64
CA ASP A 311 -26.66 11.83 22.80
C ASP A 311 -26.22 11.11 21.51
N TYR A 312 -25.54 9.98 21.64
CA TYR A 312 -25.05 9.20 20.50
C TYR A 312 -25.61 7.77 20.54
N VAL A 313 -26.33 7.37 19.50
CA VAL A 313 -26.97 6.06 19.40
C VAL A 313 -26.17 5.16 18.46
N PHE A 314 -25.89 3.93 18.88
CA PHE A 314 -25.21 2.91 18.07
C PHE A 314 -26.03 1.62 18.00
N TRP A 315 -25.97 0.94 16.86
CA TRP A 315 -26.48 -0.43 16.69
C TRP A 315 -25.59 -1.26 15.78
N HIS A 316 -25.57 -2.55 16.06
CA HIS A 316 -24.77 -3.55 15.39
C HIS A 316 -25.15 -3.67 13.92
N CYS A 317 -24.16 -3.92 13.05
CA CYS A 317 -24.35 -3.96 11.60
C CYS A 317 -25.34 -5.05 11.12
N ASP A 318 -25.56 -6.08 11.93
CA ASP A 318 -26.56 -7.13 11.74
C ASP A 318 -27.83 -6.96 12.59
N LEU A 319 -28.08 -5.79 13.19
CA LEU A 319 -29.30 -5.54 13.96
C LEU A 319 -30.43 -4.99 13.08
N VAL A 320 -31.60 -5.64 13.12
CA VAL A 320 -32.78 -5.18 12.38
C VAL A 320 -33.21 -3.83 12.94
N HIS A 321 -33.36 -2.86 12.06
CA HIS A 321 -33.71 -1.51 12.45
C HIS A 321 -34.61 -0.85 11.40
N GLY A 322 -35.31 0.18 11.81
CA GLY A 322 -36.17 0.98 10.95
C GLY A 322 -36.43 2.34 11.57
N VAL A 323 -37.29 3.12 10.95
CA VAL A 323 -37.65 4.45 11.47
C VAL A 323 -39.16 4.49 11.68
N ASP A 324 -39.62 5.23 12.70
CA ASP A 324 -41.06 5.45 12.91
C ASP A 324 -41.74 5.92 11.62
N GLN A 325 -42.92 5.38 11.32
CA GLN A 325 -43.62 5.72 10.08
C GLN A 325 -44.06 7.20 10.05
N LEU A 326 -44.35 7.77 11.22
CA LEU A 326 -44.81 9.16 11.38
C LEU A 326 -43.87 9.92 12.33
N ASN A 327 -43.90 11.26 12.24
CA ASN A 327 -43.39 12.12 13.31
C ASN A 327 -44.56 12.94 13.86
N GLN A 328 -45.24 12.42 14.89
CA GLN A 328 -46.35 13.13 15.56
C GLN A 328 -45.90 14.02 16.71
N GLY A 329 -44.58 14.21 16.86
CA GLY A 329 -43.99 15.09 17.87
C GLY A 329 -44.25 16.56 17.59
N LYS A 330 -43.82 17.42 18.53
CA LYS A 330 -43.88 18.88 18.38
C LYS A 330 -42.61 19.49 17.78
N ASN A 331 -41.51 18.74 17.79
CA ASN A 331 -40.19 19.19 17.39
C ASN A 331 -39.71 18.41 16.16
N ASP A 332 -38.74 18.98 15.44
CA ASP A 332 -38.04 18.26 14.39
C ASP A 332 -37.18 17.13 15.01
N SER A 333 -37.13 15.98 14.34
CA SER A 333 -36.21 14.89 14.67
C SER A 333 -34.94 15.03 13.80
N SER A 334 -33.91 15.64 14.38
CA SER A 334 -32.66 15.98 13.71
C SER A 334 -31.51 15.09 14.19
N VAL A 335 -30.79 14.47 13.26
CA VAL A 335 -29.65 13.59 13.54
C VAL A 335 -28.55 13.74 12.49
N SER A 336 -27.29 13.52 12.87
CA SER A 336 -26.17 13.40 11.93
C SER A 336 -25.68 11.96 11.90
N TYR A 337 -25.68 11.32 10.72
CA TYR A 337 -25.21 9.95 10.58
C TYR A 337 -23.69 9.91 10.69
N ASN A 338 -23.20 9.10 11.61
CA ASN A 338 -21.78 8.90 11.86
C ASN A 338 -21.61 7.49 12.44
N ALA A 339 -21.08 6.58 11.63
CA ALA A 339 -20.93 5.17 11.98
C ALA A 339 -19.55 4.90 12.58
N CYS A 340 -19.44 3.83 13.38
CA CYS A 340 -18.17 3.33 13.92
C CYS A 340 -17.48 2.42 12.89
N ASN A 341 -16.35 2.89 12.36
CA ASN A 341 -15.59 2.21 11.31
C ASN A 341 -14.15 2.03 11.80
N PRO A 342 -13.82 0.87 12.40
CA PRO A 342 -12.46 0.58 12.83
C PRO A 342 -11.49 0.60 11.65
N LEU A 343 -10.22 0.86 11.92
CA LEU A 343 -9.20 0.84 10.88
C LEU A 343 -8.93 -0.61 10.45
N THR A 344 -9.20 -0.90 9.19
CA THR A 344 -8.91 -2.17 8.51
C THR A 344 -8.34 -1.87 7.13
N PRO A 345 -7.65 -2.80 6.45
CA PRO A 345 -7.25 -2.60 5.05
C PRO A 345 -8.41 -2.18 4.16
N HIS A 346 -9.57 -2.83 4.30
CA HIS A 346 -10.77 -2.51 3.55
C HIS A 346 -11.27 -1.08 3.82
N ASN A 347 -11.35 -0.65 5.08
CA ASN A 347 -11.77 0.71 5.42
C ASN A 347 -10.71 1.76 5.03
N ALA A 348 -9.42 1.41 5.04
CA ALA A 348 -8.34 2.27 4.59
C ALA A 348 -8.41 2.52 3.07
N ASP A 349 -8.83 1.54 2.27
CA ASP A 349 -9.09 1.74 0.85
C ASP A 349 -10.21 2.78 0.62
N SER A 350 -11.29 2.69 1.38
CA SER A 350 -12.41 3.64 1.33
C SER A 350 -12.02 5.04 1.84
N LEU A 351 -11.04 5.12 2.76
CA LEU A 351 -10.48 6.39 3.24
C LEU A 351 -9.77 7.15 2.12
N ILE A 352 -9.13 6.46 1.17
CA ILE A 352 -8.50 7.10 0.00
C ILE A 352 -9.55 7.86 -0.81
N GLY A 353 -10.69 7.22 -1.07
CA GLY A 353 -11.84 7.84 -1.75
C GLY A 353 -12.42 9.00 -0.95
N THR A 354 -12.61 8.81 0.36
CA THR A 354 -13.09 9.85 1.29
C THR A 354 -12.20 11.08 1.29
N ARG A 355 -10.87 10.90 1.36
CA ARG A 355 -9.90 11.99 1.32
C ARG A 355 -9.93 12.72 -0.02
N ALA A 356 -10.06 11.98 -1.12
CA ALA A 356 -10.17 12.58 -2.45
C ALA A 356 -11.45 13.41 -2.61
N ALA A 357 -12.58 12.91 -2.10
CA ALA A 357 -13.86 13.61 -2.07
C ALA A 357 -13.78 14.88 -1.20
N PHE A 358 -13.21 14.79 0.01
CA PHE A 358 -12.99 15.95 0.89
C PHE A 358 -12.12 17.02 0.22
N ALA A 359 -11.00 16.63 -0.40
CA ALA A 359 -10.08 17.58 -1.05
C ALA A 359 -10.72 18.30 -2.26
N LYS A 360 -11.68 17.66 -2.92
CA LYS A 360 -12.44 18.23 -4.04
C LYS A 360 -13.74 18.91 -3.58
N VAL A 361 -14.11 18.76 -2.30
CA VAL A 361 -15.42 19.16 -1.77
C VAL A 361 -16.57 18.52 -2.57
N ASP A 362 -16.34 17.30 -3.05
CA ASP A 362 -17.28 16.57 -3.92
C ASP A 362 -17.92 15.42 -3.16
N VAL A 363 -18.99 14.87 -3.72
CA VAL A 363 -19.81 13.84 -3.11
C VAL A 363 -19.00 12.54 -2.93
N PRO A 364 -19.09 11.88 -1.77
CA PRO A 364 -18.47 10.57 -1.56
C PRO A 364 -19.00 9.54 -2.55
N VAL A 365 -18.14 8.59 -2.95
CA VAL A 365 -18.41 7.65 -4.06
C VAL A 365 -19.74 6.91 -3.92
N ASP A 366 -20.08 6.47 -2.70
CA ASP A 366 -21.32 5.72 -2.41
C ASP A 366 -22.60 6.54 -2.62
N PHE A 367 -22.48 7.87 -2.60
CA PHE A 367 -23.61 8.78 -2.77
C PHE A 367 -23.67 9.43 -4.15
N MET A 368 -22.69 9.18 -5.02
CA MET A 368 -22.61 9.79 -6.35
C MET A 368 -23.87 9.53 -7.19
N ARG A 369 -24.40 8.30 -7.14
CA ARG A 369 -25.64 7.92 -7.83
C ARG A 369 -26.86 8.68 -7.30
N GLY A 370 -26.89 8.96 -6.00
CA GLY A 370 -27.99 9.64 -5.32
C GLY A 370 -27.97 11.17 -5.47
N GLN A 371 -26.83 11.76 -5.84
CA GLN A 371 -26.73 13.21 -6.03
C GLN A 371 -27.38 13.69 -7.34
N GLY A 372 -27.26 12.91 -8.42
CA GLY A 372 -27.77 13.32 -9.73
C GLY A 372 -27.25 14.70 -10.16
N ASN A 373 -28.19 15.57 -10.57
CA ASN A 373 -27.93 16.95 -11.01
C ASN A 373 -28.12 18.00 -9.89
N ASN A 374 -28.19 17.57 -8.62
CA ASN A 374 -28.28 18.50 -7.51
C ASN A 374 -26.97 19.31 -7.38
N GLU A 375 -27.08 20.48 -6.75
CA GLU A 375 -25.97 21.35 -6.40
C GLU A 375 -24.91 20.59 -5.60
N ARG A 376 -23.65 20.97 -5.80
CA ARG A 376 -22.48 20.30 -5.23
C ARG A 376 -21.79 21.23 -4.24
N GLU A 377 -21.31 20.69 -3.13
CA GLU A 377 -20.70 21.49 -2.06
C GLU A 377 -19.44 22.25 -2.50
N TYR A 378 -18.74 21.82 -3.56
CA TYR A 378 -17.62 22.58 -4.15
C TYR A 378 -18.06 23.93 -4.76
N GLU A 379 -19.36 24.11 -5.03
CA GLU A 379 -19.93 25.36 -5.54
C GLU A 379 -20.20 26.37 -4.43
N HIS A 380 -20.16 25.94 -3.16
CA HIS A 380 -20.48 26.76 -2.00
C HIS A 380 -19.20 27.30 -1.34
N GLU A 381 -19.04 28.62 -1.29
CA GLU A 381 -17.86 29.23 -0.63
C GLU A 381 -17.76 28.91 0.87
N ASP A 382 -18.88 28.64 1.53
CA ASP A 382 -18.96 28.32 2.97
C ASP A 382 -18.97 26.81 3.27
N HIS A 383 -18.48 25.98 2.33
CA HIS A 383 -18.27 24.56 2.61
C HIS A 383 -17.32 24.36 3.80
N GLY A 384 -17.50 23.26 4.52
CA GLY A 384 -16.72 22.90 5.69
C GLY A 384 -15.49 22.03 5.44
N ALA A 385 -15.26 21.58 4.20
CA ALA A 385 -14.09 20.78 3.80
C ALA A 385 -12.76 21.56 3.92
N GLN A 386 -12.39 21.91 5.14
CA GLN A 386 -11.26 22.76 5.48
C GLN A 386 -10.59 22.20 6.74
N ARG A 387 -9.27 22.36 6.84
CA ARG A 387 -8.45 21.76 7.90
C ARG A 387 -8.83 22.29 9.29
N GLU A 388 -9.22 23.55 9.36
CA GLU A 388 -9.67 24.27 10.55
C GLU A 388 -10.95 23.70 11.16
N ASN A 389 -11.79 23.04 10.37
CA ASN A 389 -12.99 22.36 10.87
C ASN A 389 -12.69 20.96 11.44
N ILE A 390 -11.45 20.47 11.32
CA ILE A 390 -11.02 19.19 11.90
C ILE A 390 -10.49 19.43 13.33
N LEU A 391 -11.29 19.02 14.32
CA LEU A 391 -11.16 19.46 15.72
C LEU A 391 -10.17 18.67 16.58
N SER A 392 -9.66 17.54 16.11
CA SER A 392 -8.75 16.69 16.89
C SER A 392 -7.70 16.01 16.02
N GLU A 393 -6.61 15.55 16.65
CA GLU A 393 -5.59 14.75 15.96
C GLU A 393 -6.13 13.39 15.53
N ALA A 394 -6.93 12.73 16.39
CA ALA A 394 -7.65 11.51 16.03
C ALA A 394 -8.54 11.74 14.80
N GLY A 395 -9.23 12.89 14.73
CA GLY A 395 -10.00 13.30 13.56
C GLY A 395 -9.14 13.52 12.31
N LEU A 396 -7.91 14.01 12.44
CA LEU A 396 -6.99 14.13 11.30
C LEU A 396 -6.55 12.78 10.75
N LYS A 397 -6.24 11.83 11.64
CA LYS A 397 -5.93 10.45 11.25
C LYS A 397 -7.13 9.80 10.57
N ALA A 398 -8.31 9.91 11.17
CA ALA A 398 -9.55 9.33 10.66
C ALA A 398 -10.02 9.90 9.32
N MET A 399 -9.69 11.17 9.04
CA MET A 399 -9.94 11.84 7.74
C MET A 399 -8.80 11.63 6.72
N GLY A 400 -7.77 10.85 7.05
CA GLY A 400 -6.64 10.55 6.17
C GLY A 400 -5.69 11.73 5.94
N MET A 401 -5.74 12.74 6.81
CA MET A 401 -4.94 13.97 6.74
C MET A 401 -3.64 13.87 7.55
N LEU A 402 -3.57 12.92 8.48
CA LEU A 402 -2.38 12.57 9.23
C LEU A 402 -2.12 11.05 9.07
N ARG A 403 -0.85 10.64 9.07
CA ARG A 403 -0.51 9.21 9.06
C ARG A 403 -0.89 8.58 10.39
N PHE A 404 -1.35 7.32 10.35
CA PHE A 404 -1.37 6.46 11.54
C PHE A 404 0.08 6.21 11.98
N ASN A 405 0.32 6.11 13.29
CA ASN A 405 1.68 6.04 13.82
C ASN A 405 2.24 4.63 13.64
N GLU A 406 3.32 4.48 12.87
CA GLU A 406 3.96 3.19 12.56
C GLU A 406 4.79 2.62 13.73
N ASP A 407 4.84 3.32 14.88
CA ASP A 407 5.64 2.98 16.07
C ASP A 407 4.78 2.80 17.35
N GLU A 408 3.46 2.67 17.24
CA GLU A 408 2.54 2.51 18.38
C GLU A 408 2.69 1.11 19.05
N GLU A 409 2.63 1.04 20.38
CA GLU A 409 2.73 -0.25 21.10
C GLU A 409 1.54 -1.15 20.75
N GLY A 410 1.79 -2.28 20.07
CA GLY A 410 0.75 -3.24 19.66
C GLY A 410 0.84 -3.79 18.24
N LEU A 411 1.78 -3.29 17.42
CA LEU A 411 1.93 -3.67 16.01
C LEU A 411 2.22 -5.17 15.79
N THR A 412 1.56 -5.75 14.79
CA THR A 412 1.53 -7.20 14.53
C THR A 412 2.81 -7.72 13.84
N PRO A 413 3.09 -9.04 13.88
CA PRO A 413 4.29 -9.63 13.27
C PRO A 413 4.44 -9.41 11.75
N GLY A 414 3.33 -9.28 10.99
CA GLY A 414 3.37 -8.98 9.55
C GLY A 414 3.95 -7.59 9.23
N GLN A 415 3.77 -6.61 10.12
CA GLN A 415 4.40 -5.29 10.01
C GLN A 415 5.92 -5.34 10.30
N LYS A 416 6.39 -6.37 11.00
CA LYS A 416 7.83 -6.66 11.19
C LYS A 416 8.42 -7.43 10.00
N GLU A 417 7.59 -8.13 9.23
CA GLU A 417 7.97 -8.93 8.07
C GLU A 417 8.44 -8.06 6.89
N GLU A 418 7.80 -6.91 6.68
CA GLU A 418 8.20 -5.92 5.68
C GLU A 418 9.65 -5.44 5.92
N LYS A 419 10.03 -5.22 7.19
CA LYS A 419 11.35 -4.69 7.58
C LYS A 419 12.51 -5.67 7.34
N THR A 420 12.27 -6.98 7.23
CA THR A 420 13.36 -7.98 7.13
C THR A 420 13.85 -8.17 5.68
N ALA A 421 12.96 -8.06 4.69
CA ALA A 421 13.33 -8.22 3.27
C ALA A 421 13.92 -6.94 2.64
N GLN A 422 13.72 -5.77 3.28
CA GLN A 422 14.22 -4.46 2.85
C GLN A 422 15.74 -4.27 3.04
N LEU A 423 16.39 -5.08 3.87
CA LEU A 423 17.79 -4.88 4.30
C LEU A 423 18.83 -5.20 3.21
N GLY A 424 18.45 -5.85 2.11
CA GLY A 424 19.37 -6.17 1.00
C GLY A 424 19.95 -4.92 0.33
N GLY A 425 19.14 -3.87 0.18
CA GLY A 425 19.56 -2.60 -0.41
C GLY A 425 20.58 -1.87 0.48
N ILE A 426 20.44 -1.97 1.80
CA ILE A 426 21.40 -1.36 2.76
C ILE A 426 22.82 -1.88 2.52
N GLY A 427 22.97 -3.16 2.15
CA GLY A 427 24.28 -3.77 1.92
C GLY A 427 25.00 -3.16 0.73
N PHE A 428 24.27 -2.96 -0.36
CA PHE A 428 24.75 -2.24 -1.54
C PHE A 428 25.13 -0.79 -1.22
N GLY A 429 24.31 -0.10 -0.42
CA GLY A 429 24.60 1.26 0.03
C GLY A 429 25.90 1.36 0.83
N ILE A 430 26.12 0.42 1.75
CA ILE A 430 27.35 0.34 2.55
C ILE A 430 28.55 0.03 1.64
N ASP A 431 28.44 -0.94 0.72
CA ASP A 431 29.54 -1.36 -0.17
C ASP A 431 29.96 -0.24 -1.16
N TYR A 432 29.01 0.56 -1.64
CA TYR A 432 29.35 1.72 -2.48
C TYR A 432 30.08 2.82 -1.72
N GLY A 433 29.69 3.11 -0.46
CA GLY A 433 30.26 4.24 0.28
C GLY A 433 31.55 3.95 1.05
N TYR A 434 31.76 2.72 1.55
CA TYR A 434 32.93 2.44 2.39
C TYR A 434 34.25 2.59 1.63
N TRP A 435 34.32 2.07 0.41
CA TRP A 435 35.56 2.04 -0.37
C TRP A 435 36.01 3.42 -0.82
N SER A 436 35.07 4.23 -1.35
CA SER A 436 35.34 5.60 -1.77
C SER A 436 35.92 6.42 -0.61
N GLY A 437 35.37 6.28 0.60
CA GLY A 437 35.92 6.91 1.81
C GLY A 437 37.30 6.36 2.20
N MET A 438 37.49 5.04 2.18
CA MET A 438 38.75 4.40 2.56
C MET A 438 39.91 4.77 1.63
N LEU A 439 39.70 4.85 0.31
CA LEU A 439 40.71 5.27 -0.67
C LEU A 439 41.30 6.66 -0.38
N ALA A 440 40.60 7.48 0.39
CA ALA A 440 41.00 8.83 0.75
C ALA A 440 41.35 8.99 2.24
N MET A 441 41.32 7.90 3.02
CA MET A 441 41.49 7.92 4.47
C MET A 441 42.98 7.95 4.85
N PRO A 442 43.46 8.96 5.60
CA PRO A 442 44.89 9.13 5.87
C PRO A 442 45.57 7.91 6.50
N GLN A 443 44.93 7.28 7.48
CA GLN A 443 45.50 6.11 8.15
C GLN A 443 45.54 4.88 7.24
N PHE A 444 44.51 4.67 6.42
CA PHE A 444 44.49 3.58 5.44
C PHE A 444 45.60 3.73 4.40
N LEU A 445 45.82 4.95 3.91
CA LEU A 445 46.90 5.28 2.97
C LEU A 445 48.29 5.07 3.57
N ARG A 446 48.47 5.29 4.88
CA ARG A 446 49.74 5.01 5.57
C ARG A 446 50.00 3.52 5.74
N ASP A 447 48.97 2.74 6.08
CA ASP A 447 49.10 1.32 6.37
C ASP A 447 49.25 0.47 5.09
N PHE A 448 48.63 0.87 3.97
CA PHE A 448 48.56 0.08 2.74
C PHE A 448 49.02 0.80 1.46
N GLY A 449 49.26 2.11 1.51
CA GLY A 449 49.68 2.90 0.36
C GLY A 449 51.19 2.93 0.14
N VAL A 450 51.58 3.60 -0.94
CA VAL A 450 52.98 3.87 -1.28
C VAL A 450 53.26 5.34 -1.03
N TYR A 451 54.40 5.64 -0.41
CA TYR A 451 54.84 7.02 -0.21
C TYR A 451 55.38 7.58 -1.53
N ASP A 452 54.74 8.62 -2.05
CA ASP A 452 55.20 9.33 -3.23
C ASP A 452 56.10 10.51 -2.82
N VAL A 453 57.37 10.40 -3.21
CA VAL A 453 58.42 11.40 -2.93
C VAL A 453 58.13 12.73 -3.63
N LYS A 454 57.42 12.73 -4.77
CA LYS A 454 57.11 13.96 -5.53
C LYS A 454 56.00 14.79 -4.90
N THR A 455 54.95 14.13 -4.39
CA THR A 455 53.81 14.79 -3.74
C THR A 455 53.94 14.86 -2.21
N GLN A 456 55.00 14.27 -1.65
CA GLN A 456 55.26 14.16 -0.21
C GLN A 456 54.10 13.57 0.59
N SER A 457 53.34 12.66 -0.03
CA SER A 457 52.10 12.12 0.52
C SER A 457 51.98 10.62 0.30
N TRP A 458 51.21 9.96 1.17
CA TRP A 458 50.85 8.55 1.00
C TRP A 458 49.66 8.45 0.05
N GLY A 459 49.75 7.57 -0.95
CA GLY A 459 48.69 7.34 -1.92
C GLY A 459 48.67 5.90 -2.41
N ILE A 460 47.52 5.46 -2.91
CA ILE A 460 47.41 4.17 -3.61
C ILE A 460 47.70 4.43 -5.10
N PRO A 461 48.69 3.78 -5.72
CA PRO A 461 48.96 3.95 -7.15
C PRO A 461 47.74 3.61 -8.02
N SER A 462 47.60 4.21 -9.20
CA SER A 462 46.47 3.99 -10.12
C SER A 462 46.27 2.51 -10.50
N THR A 463 47.36 1.76 -10.66
CA THR A 463 47.31 0.29 -10.87
C THR A 463 46.68 -0.45 -9.70
N TRP A 464 46.97 -0.04 -8.47
CA TRP A 464 46.41 -0.64 -7.26
C TRP A 464 44.97 -0.19 -7.04
N GLN A 465 44.63 1.08 -7.27
CA GLN A 465 43.24 1.57 -7.20
C GLN A 465 42.34 0.84 -8.20
N SER A 466 42.81 0.67 -9.44
CA SER A 466 42.10 -0.08 -10.48
C SER A 466 41.91 -1.54 -10.08
N ALA A 467 42.98 -2.19 -9.60
CA ALA A 467 42.91 -3.57 -9.15
C ALA A 467 42.04 -3.74 -7.89
N GLY A 468 41.98 -2.77 -6.98
CA GLY A 468 41.15 -2.81 -5.79
C GLY A 468 39.66 -2.52 -6.03
N SER A 469 39.31 -2.03 -7.22
CA SER A 469 37.96 -1.57 -7.54
C SER A 469 37.32 -2.34 -8.70
N GLY A 470 38.04 -2.66 -9.77
CA GLY A 470 37.51 -3.39 -10.94
C GLY A 470 37.17 -4.87 -10.66
N PRO A 471 38.12 -5.69 -10.17
CA PRO A 471 37.89 -7.09 -9.83
C PRO A 471 36.74 -7.36 -8.84
N PRO A 472 36.51 -6.55 -7.79
CA PRO A 472 35.29 -6.70 -6.98
C PRO A 472 33.99 -6.53 -7.79
N ILE A 473 33.92 -5.56 -8.71
CA ILE A 473 32.76 -5.43 -9.62
C ILE A 473 32.65 -6.64 -10.57
N ALA A 474 33.78 -7.25 -10.96
CA ALA A 474 33.75 -8.52 -11.70
C ALA A 474 33.17 -9.66 -10.84
N GLY A 475 33.52 -9.72 -9.56
CA GLY A 475 32.88 -10.60 -8.59
C GLY A 475 31.36 -10.38 -8.54
N LEU A 476 30.91 -9.12 -8.49
CA LEU A 476 29.49 -8.76 -8.53
C LEU A 476 28.80 -9.25 -9.80
N ALA A 477 29.42 -9.05 -10.98
CA ALA A 477 28.88 -9.49 -12.27
C ALA A 477 28.76 -11.01 -12.36
N VAL A 478 29.79 -11.73 -11.92
CA VAL A 478 29.78 -13.21 -11.87
C VAL A 478 28.71 -13.69 -10.89
N GLY A 479 28.60 -13.04 -9.73
CA GLY A 479 27.59 -13.33 -8.71
C GLY A 479 26.17 -13.20 -9.26
N ALA A 480 25.90 -12.11 -9.99
CA ALA A 480 24.62 -11.88 -10.65
C ALA A 480 24.30 -12.94 -11.72
N LEU A 481 25.30 -13.37 -12.50
CA LEU A 481 25.13 -14.40 -13.54
C LEU A 481 24.82 -15.78 -12.95
N VAL A 482 25.48 -16.15 -11.84
CA VAL A 482 25.23 -17.44 -11.17
C VAL A 482 24.01 -17.40 -10.26
N ALA A 483 23.48 -16.21 -9.92
CA ALA A 483 22.36 -16.05 -9.00
C ALA A 483 21.12 -16.85 -9.42
N GLY A 484 20.77 -16.84 -10.71
CA GLY A 484 19.65 -17.62 -11.23
C GLY A 484 19.86 -19.13 -11.05
N MET A 485 21.06 -19.62 -11.36
CA MET A 485 21.39 -21.05 -11.19
C MET A 485 21.34 -21.47 -9.71
N VAL A 486 22.01 -20.70 -8.85
CA VAL A 486 22.08 -21.00 -7.41
C VAL A 486 20.70 -20.87 -6.76
N GLY A 487 19.97 -19.80 -7.07
CA GLY A 487 18.61 -19.57 -6.59
C GLY A 487 17.63 -20.65 -7.04
N ASN A 488 17.74 -21.13 -8.28
CA ASN A 488 16.87 -22.19 -8.80
C ASN A 488 17.23 -23.57 -8.23
N ILE A 489 18.50 -23.84 -7.88
CA ILE A 489 18.90 -25.11 -7.26
C ILE A 489 18.59 -25.14 -5.76
N LEU A 490 18.96 -24.08 -5.02
CA LEU A 490 18.95 -24.07 -3.56
C LEU A 490 17.67 -23.48 -2.95
N GLY A 491 16.94 -22.63 -3.67
CA GLY A 491 15.86 -21.79 -3.11
C GLY A 491 16.38 -20.42 -2.66
N ARG A 492 15.48 -19.48 -2.37
CA ARG A 492 15.85 -18.09 -2.08
C ARG A 492 16.50 -17.96 -0.72
N LEU A 493 15.96 -18.60 0.33
CA LEU A 493 16.49 -18.48 1.69
C LEU A 493 17.84 -19.14 1.88
N LYS A 494 18.05 -20.33 1.30
CA LYS A 494 19.36 -21.00 1.34
C LYS A 494 20.40 -20.20 0.55
N THR A 495 19.98 -19.56 -0.53
CA THR A 495 20.84 -18.65 -1.29
C THR A 495 21.20 -17.41 -0.47
N PHE A 496 20.28 -16.85 0.31
CA PHE A 496 20.59 -15.78 1.28
C PHE A 496 21.65 -16.24 2.27
N ARG A 497 21.46 -17.37 2.96
CA ARG A 497 22.42 -17.88 3.95
C ARG A 497 23.80 -18.15 3.34
N LEU A 498 23.84 -18.84 2.19
CA LEU A 498 25.09 -19.14 1.50
C LEU A 498 25.83 -17.85 1.12
N SER A 499 25.13 -16.90 0.50
CA SER A 499 25.71 -15.63 0.09
C SER A 499 26.18 -14.84 1.30
N SER A 500 25.41 -14.79 2.39
CA SER A 500 25.81 -14.11 3.61
C SER A 500 27.02 -14.75 4.28
N VAL A 501 27.16 -16.08 4.28
CA VAL A 501 28.37 -16.75 4.77
C VAL A 501 29.59 -16.40 3.92
N ILE A 502 29.46 -16.42 2.59
CA ILE A 502 30.52 -16.01 1.66
C ILE A 502 30.91 -14.55 1.92
N SER A 503 29.93 -13.67 2.10
CA SER A 503 30.12 -12.25 2.44
C SER A 503 30.86 -12.08 3.77
N ILE A 504 30.43 -12.77 4.84
CA ILE A 504 31.10 -12.74 6.15
C ILE A 504 32.56 -13.20 6.03
N VAL A 505 32.84 -14.28 5.30
CA VAL A 505 34.22 -14.74 5.06
C VAL A 505 35.03 -13.65 4.34
N GLY A 506 34.47 -13.05 3.29
CA GLY A 506 35.10 -11.94 2.58
C GLY A 506 35.42 -10.74 3.49
N ILE A 507 34.47 -10.34 4.34
CA ILE A 507 34.63 -9.22 5.27
C ILE A 507 35.64 -9.55 6.37
N VAL A 508 35.63 -10.77 6.92
CA VAL A 508 36.62 -11.22 7.91
C VAL A 508 38.02 -11.19 7.32
N ILE A 509 38.20 -11.64 6.07
CA ILE A 509 39.50 -11.56 5.36
C ILE A 509 39.96 -10.11 5.24
N GLN A 510 39.06 -9.17 4.93
CA GLN A 510 39.36 -7.73 4.88
C GLN A 510 39.80 -7.19 6.24
N CYS A 511 39.02 -7.46 7.30
CA CYS A 511 39.28 -6.98 8.66
C CYS A 511 40.56 -7.57 9.27
N ALA A 512 40.87 -8.82 8.95
CA ALA A 512 42.08 -9.51 9.40
C ALA A 512 43.34 -9.10 8.65
N SER A 513 43.27 -8.17 7.68
CA SER A 513 44.45 -7.71 6.97
C SER A 513 45.43 -6.98 7.91
N MET A 514 46.67 -7.46 7.91
CA MET A 514 47.80 -6.89 8.67
C MET A 514 48.84 -6.35 7.69
N GLY A 515 48.53 -5.23 7.02
CA GLY A 515 49.46 -4.52 6.12
C GLY A 515 49.54 -5.05 4.68
N SER A 516 48.76 -6.08 4.31
CA SER A 516 48.66 -6.54 2.92
C SER A 516 47.44 -5.96 2.20
N TYR A 517 47.67 -5.10 1.21
CA TYR A 517 46.61 -4.55 0.36
C TYR A 517 45.86 -5.65 -0.42
N TRP A 518 46.60 -6.63 -0.95
CA TRP A 518 46.05 -7.73 -1.76
C TRP A 518 45.13 -8.66 -0.95
N GLN A 519 45.36 -8.80 0.35
CA GLN A 519 44.44 -9.55 1.21
C GLN A 519 43.07 -8.86 1.30
N ILE A 520 43.05 -7.54 1.43
CA ILE A 520 41.79 -6.77 1.41
C ILE A 520 41.08 -6.97 0.08
N MET A 521 41.82 -6.96 -1.04
CA MET A 521 41.24 -7.14 -2.36
C MET A 521 40.61 -8.51 -2.55
N VAL A 522 41.27 -9.58 -2.11
CA VAL A 522 40.70 -10.93 -2.14
C VAL A 522 39.41 -10.98 -1.33
N GLY A 523 39.42 -10.41 -0.12
CA GLY A 523 38.23 -10.33 0.71
C GLY A 523 37.09 -9.51 0.08
N ARG A 524 37.42 -8.43 -0.66
CA ARG A 524 36.45 -7.63 -1.43
C ARG A 524 35.85 -8.41 -2.59
N ILE A 525 36.65 -9.14 -3.37
CA ILE A 525 36.15 -9.95 -4.50
C ILE A 525 35.17 -11.01 -4.00
N ILE A 526 35.52 -11.69 -2.90
CA ILE A 526 34.64 -12.69 -2.27
C ILE A 526 33.35 -12.04 -1.77
N ASN A 527 33.44 -10.87 -1.12
CA ASN A 527 32.26 -10.15 -0.64
C ASN A 527 31.37 -9.68 -1.80
N SER A 528 31.94 -9.10 -2.86
CA SER A 528 31.18 -8.64 -4.02
C SER A 528 30.55 -9.78 -4.81
N LEU A 529 31.16 -10.97 -4.86
CA LEU A 529 30.51 -12.16 -5.41
C LEU A 529 29.20 -12.48 -4.67
N ALA A 530 29.24 -12.47 -3.33
CA ALA A 530 28.05 -12.67 -2.52
C ALA A 530 26.99 -11.58 -2.73
N LEU A 531 27.40 -10.30 -2.77
CA LEU A 531 26.50 -9.19 -3.04
C LEU A 531 25.85 -9.31 -4.43
N GLY A 532 26.59 -9.79 -5.43
CA GLY A 532 26.06 -10.01 -6.78
C GLY A 532 24.95 -11.05 -6.82
N ILE A 533 25.10 -12.13 -6.04
CA ILE A 533 24.06 -13.15 -5.87
C ILE A 533 22.83 -12.54 -5.18
N LEU A 534 23.03 -11.76 -4.11
CA LEU A 534 21.95 -11.10 -3.37
C LEU A 534 21.22 -10.04 -4.21
N ALA A 535 21.93 -9.34 -5.10
CA ALA A 535 21.38 -8.29 -5.97
C ALA A 535 20.20 -8.78 -6.82
N ASN A 536 20.28 -10.03 -7.27
CA ASN A 536 19.23 -10.65 -8.09
C ASN A 536 18.26 -11.48 -7.24
N THR A 537 18.75 -12.13 -6.19
CA THR A 537 17.93 -13.03 -5.37
C THR A 537 16.94 -12.27 -4.48
N VAL A 538 17.33 -11.12 -3.91
CA VAL A 538 16.46 -10.33 -3.01
C VAL A 538 15.25 -9.75 -3.75
N PRO A 539 15.40 -9.05 -4.89
CA PRO A 539 14.25 -8.57 -5.66
C PRO A 539 13.37 -9.71 -6.18
N ALA A 540 13.97 -10.84 -6.58
CA ALA A 540 13.21 -12.02 -7.01
C ALA A 540 12.35 -12.60 -5.87
N TYR A 541 12.93 -12.76 -4.68
CA TYR A 541 12.19 -13.20 -3.50
C TYR A 541 11.05 -12.22 -3.17
N LEU A 542 11.32 -10.92 -3.12
CA LEU A 542 10.32 -9.88 -2.90
C LEU A 542 9.17 -9.97 -3.92
N ALA A 543 9.47 -10.15 -5.21
CA ALA A 543 8.47 -10.27 -6.27
C ALA A 543 7.65 -11.58 -6.18
N GLU A 544 8.24 -12.64 -5.63
CA GLU A 544 7.61 -13.96 -5.47
C GLU A 544 6.74 -14.05 -4.22
N VAL A 545 7.05 -13.29 -3.16
CA VAL A 545 6.27 -13.28 -1.93
C VAL A 545 5.27 -12.12 -1.85
N SER A 546 5.39 -11.10 -2.70
CA SER A 546 4.52 -9.91 -2.68
C SER A 546 3.20 -10.07 -3.46
N PRO A 547 2.09 -9.54 -2.92
CA PRO A 547 0.86 -9.33 -3.67
C PRO A 547 1.08 -8.43 -4.90
N LEU A 548 0.29 -8.64 -5.94
CA LEU A 548 0.41 -7.92 -7.21
C LEU A 548 0.24 -6.39 -7.04
N SER A 549 -0.64 -5.95 -6.15
CA SER A 549 -1.02 -4.55 -5.93
C SER A 549 0.09 -3.66 -5.36
N ILE A 550 1.05 -4.20 -4.61
CA ILE A 550 2.11 -3.41 -3.94
C ILE A 550 3.51 -3.67 -4.50
N ARG A 551 3.63 -4.50 -5.55
CA ARG A 551 4.92 -4.97 -6.07
C ARG A 551 5.83 -3.84 -6.56
N GLY A 552 5.27 -2.82 -7.24
CA GLY A 552 6.06 -1.66 -7.72
C GLY A 552 6.64 -0.83 -6.57
N THR A 553 5.84 -0.60 -5.53
CA THR A 553 6.27 0.11 -4.30
C THR A 553 7.38 -0.65 -3.59
N LEU A 554 7.24 -1.98 -3.45
CA LEU A 554 8.25 -2.82 -2.81
C LEU A 554 9.61 -2.83 -3.55
N VAL A 555 9.59 -2.76 -4.87
CA VAL A 555 10.82 -2.67 -5.68
C VAL A 555 11.50 -1.30 -5.50
N ASN A 556 10.74 -0.20 -5.41
CA ASN A 556 11.33 1.11 -5.13
C ASN A 556 11.85 1.24 -3.68
N CYS A 557 11.26 0.53 -2.72
CA CYS A 557 11.78 0.43 -1.35
C CYS A 557 13.21 -0.16 -1.30
N TYR A 558 13.57 -1.05 -2.23
CA TYR A 558 14.93 -1.57 -2.35
C TYR A 558 15.94 -0.45 -2.69
N GLN A 559 15.61 0.43 -3.65
CA GLN A 559 16.46 1.56 -4.02
C GLN A 559 16.57 2.59 -2.89
N PHE A 560 15.48 2.85 -2.17
CA PHE A 560 15.51 3.71 -0.99
C PHE A 560 16.43 3.15 0.11
N SER A 561 16.44 1.82 0.30
CA SER A 561 17.30 1.14 1.27
C SER A 561 18.80 1.27 0.95
N ILE A 562 19.18 1.35 -0.34
CA ILE A 562 20.56 1.68 -0.76
C ILE A 562 20.97 3.06 -0.22
N SER A 563 20.06 4.03 -0.22
CA SER A 563 20.34 5.37 0.31
C SER A 563 20.61 5.38 1.80
N ILE A 564 19.86 4.58 2.57
CA ILE A 564 20.09 4.44 4.02
C ILE A 564 21.47 3.83 4.29
N GLY A 565 21.85 2.78 3.57
CA GLY A 565 23.19 2.18 3.69
C GLY A 565 24.32 3.17 3.38
N ALA A 566 24.14 3.98 2.33
CA ALA A 566 25.10 5.01 1.93
C ALA A 566 25.25 6.10 3.01
N ILE A 567 24.15 6.54 3.62
CA ILE A 567 24.18 7.52 4.74
C ILE A 567 24.96 6.95 5.93
N LEU A 568 24.66 5.71 6.33
CA LEU A 568 25.29 5.06 7.49
C LEU A 568 26.81 4.96 7.32
N VAL A 569 27.27 4.49 6.16
CA VAL A 569 28.70 4.30 5.92
C VAL A 569 29.44 5.62 5.72
N ASN A 570 28.84 6.60 5.04
CA ASN A 570 29.47 7.91 4.85
C ASN A 570 29.56 8.70 6.15
N THR A 571 28.57 8.54 7.04
CA THR A 571 28.63 9.10 8.40
C THR A 571 29.72 8.43 9.23
N THR A 572 29.87 7.12 9.11
CA THR A 572 30.95 6.37 9.78
C THR A 572 32.33 6.80 9.25
N ASN A 573 32.49 6.92 7.92
CA ASN A 573 33.71 7.45 7.30
C ASN A 573 34.06 8.85 7.84
N TRP A 574 33.08 9.75 7.92
CA TRP A 574 33.29 11.08 8.50
C TRP A 574 33.67 11.03 9.98
N GLY A 575 33.04 10.16 10.79
CA GLY A 575 33.40 10.00 12.19
C GLY A 575 34.80 9.43 12.41
N MET A 576 35.29 8.59 11.49
CA MET A 576 36.53 7.84 11.66
C MET A 576 37.74 8.41 10.91
N HIS A 577 37.56 9.27 9.89
CA HIS A 577 38.67 9.70 9.02
C HIS A 577 39.83 10.43 9.71
N GLN A 578 39.61 11.04 10.88
CA GLN A 578 40.65 11.76 11.64
C GLN A 578 41.43 10.85 12.60
N ARG A 579 40.97 9.61 12.80
CA ARG A 579 41.64 8.66 13.66
C ARG A 579 42.97 8.22 13.06
N THR A 580 43.96 8.02 13.92
CA THR A 580 45.35 7.67 13.56
C THR A 580 45.71 6.22 13.89
N ASP A 581 44.74 5.42 14.32
CA ASP A 581 44.88 4.00 14.63
C ASP A 581 44.15 3.12 13.60
N GLN A 582 44.47 1.83 13.56
CA GLN A 582 43.90 0.87 12.60
C GLN A 582 42.36 0.79 12.65
N TRP A 583 41.74 1.22 13.76
CA TRP A 583 40.28 1.32 13.90
C TRP A 583 39.64 2.35 12.97
N ALA A 584 40.42 3.29 12.42
CA ALA A 584 39.94 4.26 11.44
C ALA A 584 39.22 3.60 10.25
N TYR A 585 39.80 2.54 9.69
CA TYR A 585 39.21 1.78 8.58
C TYR A 585 38.56 0.46 9.00
N ARG A 586 39.02 -0.18 10.10
CA ARG A 586 38.41 -1.45 10.54
C ARG A 586 36.96 -1.31 10.96
N LEU A 587 36.57 -0.21 11.61
CA LEU A 587 35.18 0.01 11.99
C LEU A 587 34.28 0.15 10.74
N VAL A 588 34.78 0.86 9.73
CA VAL A 588 34.12 1.03 8.43
C VAL A 588 33.98 -0.33 7.71
N LEU A 589 35.01 -1.19 7.77
CA LEU A 589 34.96 -2.54 7.21
C LEU A 589 33.97 -3.45 7.95
N LEU A 590 33.94 -3.39 9.29
CA LEU A 590 33.03 -4.18 10.12
C LEU A 590 31.56 -3.80 9.93
N LEU A 591 31.28 -2.55 9.55
CA LEU A 591 29.92 -2.11 9.23
C LEU A 591 29.27 -2.95 8.11
N GLN A 592 30.08 -3.48 7.19
CA GLN A 592 29.61 -4.40 6.14
C GLN A 592 28.99 -5.68 6.71
N LEU A 593 29.32 -6.10 7.95
CA LEU A 593 28.76 -7.31 8.57
C LEU A 593 27.29 -7.18 8.95
N ILE A 594 26.76 -5.95 9.09
CA ILE A 594 25.37 -5.73 9.50
C ILE A 594 24.42 -6.52 8.60
N VAL A 595 24.56 -6.37 7.29
CA VAL A 595 23.64 -6.97 6.32
C VAL A 595 23.73 -8.49 6.28
N PRO A 596 24.90 -9.13 6.05
CA PRO A 596 24.96 -10.58 6.00
C PRO A 596 24.60 -11.22 7.34
N VAL A 597 24.89 -10.61 8.49
CA VAL A 597 24.45 -11.14 9.80
C VAL A 597 22.93 -11.12 9.90
N VAL A 598 22.29 -10.01 9.52
CA VAL A 598 20.83 -9.93 9.55
C VAL A 598 20.19 -10.87 8.53
N PHE A 599 20.77 -11.05 7.33
CA PHE A 599 20.25 -12.04 6.38
C PHE A 599 20.39 -13.47 6.90
N VAL A 600 21.50 -13.84 7.54
CA VAL A 600 21.64 -15.17 8.15
C VAL A 600 20.56 -15.37 9.20
N ILE A 601 20.43 -14.44 10.15
CA ILE A 601 19.48 -14.55 11.27
C ILE A 601 18.04 -14.46 10.76
N GLY A 602 17.72 -13.42 9.99
CA GLY A 602 16.40 -13.13 9.43
C GLY A 602 15.88 -14.25 8.52
N SER A 603 16.75 -14.91 7.75
CA SER A 603 16.34 -16.04 6.90
C SER A 603 15.79 -17.25 7.67
N PHE A 604 15.95 -17.33 9.00
CA PHE A 604 15.32 -18.37 9.81
C PHE A 604 13.88 -18.03 10.22
N PHE A 605 13.48 -16.76 10.10
CA PHE A 605 12.18 -16.26 10.54
C PHE A 605 11.23 -15.94 9.38
N VAL A 606 11.69 -16.07 8.13
CA VAL A 606 10.86 -15.85 6.94
C VAL A 606 10.64 -17.17 6.18
N PRO A 607 9.48 -17.33 5.52
CA PRO A 607 9.16 -18.52 4.73
C PRO A 607 9.88 -18.51 3.36
N GLU A 608 10.01 -19.68 2.73
CA GLU A 608 10.66 -19.80 1.42
C GLU A 608 9.72 -19.33 0.30
N SER A 609 10.26 -18.99 -0.88
CA SER A 609 9.41 -18.57 -2.01
C SER A 609 8.39 -19.66 -2.40
N PRO A 610 7.07 -19.37 -2.39
CA PRO A 610 6.05 -20.33 -2.79
C PRO A 610 6.20 -20.78 -4.24
N ARG A 611 6.52 -19.83 -5.12
CA ARG A 611 6.75 -20.09 -6.55
C ARG A 611 7.92 -21.05 -6.75
N TRP A 612 9.03 -20.84 -6.05
CA TRP A 612 10.17 -21.74 -6.16
C TRP A 612 9.84 -23.16 -5.64
N LEU A 613 9.05 -23.28 -4.58
CA LEU A 613 8.63 -24.57 -4.03
C LEU A 613 7.73 -25.34 -5.00
N ILE A 614 6.77 -24.68 -5.66
CA ILE A 614 5.94 -25.24 -6.75
C ILE A 614 6.82 -25.66 -7.93
N GLY A 615 7.81 -24.82 -8.29
CA GLY A 615 8.83 -25.12 -9.30
C GLY A 615 9.59 -26.43 -9.07
N LYS A 616 9.72 -26.87 -7.81
CA LYS A 616 10.37 -28.11 -7.39
C LYS A 616 9.41 -29.27 -7.14
N GLY A 617 8.11 -29.10 -7.38
CA GLY A 617 7.07 -30.09 -7.06
C GLY A 617 6.90 -30.31 -5.55
N ARG A 618 7.17 -29.28 -4.73
CA ARG A 618 7.02 -29.29 -3.27
C ARG A 618 5.78 -28.51 -2.86
N ASP A 619 4.64 -28.90 -3.40
CA ASP A 619 3.39 -28.14 -3.33
C ASP A 619 2.88 -27.97 -1.89
N THR A 620 3.07 -28.99 -1.05
CA THR A 620 2.73 -28.93 0.39
C THR A 620 3.55 -27.89 1.16
N ASP A 621 4.83 -27.77 0.82
CA ASP A 621 5.71 -26.79 1.44
C ASP A 621 5.40 -25.40 0.90
N ALA A 622 5.04 -25.29 -0.38
CA ALA A 622 4.58 -24.04 -0.99
C ALA A 622 3.31 -23.51 -0.31
N ALA A 623 2.37 -24.41 0.00
CA ALA A 623 1.18 -24.10 0.78
C ALA A 623 1.53 -23.63 2.20
N GLY A 624 2.49 -24.28 2.87
CA GLY A 624 2.99 -23.83 4.16
C GLY A 624 3.63 -22.44 4.09
N SER A 625 4.39 -22.17 3.03
CA SER A 625 4.97 -20.85 2.77
C SER A 625 3.91 -19.80 2.50
N LEU A 626 2.93 -20.07 1.65
CA LEU A 626 1.82 -19.15 1.39
C LEU A 626 0.99 -18.92 2.65
N ARG A 627 0.71 -19.94 3.45
CA ARG A 627 0.05 -19.77 4.76
C ARG A 627 0.83 -18.89 5.72
N THR A 628 2.16 -18.90 5.63
CA THR A 628 3.01 -18.03 6.44
C THR A 628 3.06 -16.60 5.87
N LEU A 629 3.04 -16.43 4.54
CA LEU A 629 3.08 -15.13 3.84
C LEU A 629 1.71 -14.46 3.69
N ARG A 630 0.65 -15.24 3.85
CA ARG A 630 -0.77 -14.92 3.69
C ARG A 630 -1.48 -15.46 4.93
N THR A 631 -0.98 -15.05 6.09
CA THR A 631 -1.53 -15.43 7.40
C THR A 631 -3.03 -15.20 7.49
N ASP A 632 -3.54 -14.21 6.75
CA ASP A 632 -4.94 -13.77 6.78
C ASP A 632 -5.76 -14.25 5.57
N THR A 633 -5.36 -15.36 4.93
CA THR A 633 -6.02 -15.92 3.73
C THR A 633 -6.49 -17.35 3.96
N SER A 634 -7.75 -17.64 3.59
CA SER A 634 -8.35 -18.95 3.81
C SER A 634 -7.58 -20.08 3.10
N PRO A 635 -7.54 -21.30 3.64
CA PRO A 635 -6.87 -22.44 3.00
C PRO A 635 -7.38 -22.70 1.57
N GLU A 636 -8.66 -22.41 1.28
CA GLU A 636 -9.21 -22.52 -0.07
C GLU A 636 -8.67 -21.45 -1.03
N VAL A 637 -8.51 -20.21 -0.60
CA VAL A 637 -7.92 -19.13 -1.42
C VAL A 637 -6.41 -19.34 -1.62
N ILE A 638 -5.71 -19.86 -0.60
CA ILE A 638 -4.30 -20.27 -0.74
C ILE A 638 -4.19 -21.43 -1.73
N GLU A 639 -5.08 -22.41 -1.68
CA GLU A 639 -5.12 -23.50 -2.67
C GLU A 639 -5.43 -22.95 -4.07
N GLN A 640 -6.38 -22.02 -4.22
CA GLN A 640 -6.62 -21.36 -5.51
C GLN A 640 -5.39 -20.58 -6.01
N GLU A 641 -4.68 -19.85 -5.14
CA GLU A 641 -3.43 -19.16 -5.49
C GLU A 641 -2.34 -20.15 -5.90
N ILE A 642 -2.21 -21.29 -5.22
CA ILE A 642 -1.32 -22.40 -5.60
C ILE A 642 -1.71 -22.94 -6.97
N GLN A 643 -2.98 -23.24 -7.22
CA GLN A 643 -3.46 -23.74 -8.51
C GLN A 643 -3.23 -22.73 -9.63
N LEU A 644 -3.40 -21.43 -9.39
CA LEU A 644 -3.08 -20.37 -10.34
C LEU A 644 -1.57 -20.28 -10.61
N ILE A 645 -0.73 -20.38 -9.57
CA ILE A 645 0.72 -20.40 -9.72
C ILE A 645 1.17 -21.67 -10.45
N MET A 646 0.58 -22.82 -10.17
CA MET A 646 0.83 -24.10 -10.84
C MET A 646 0.42 -24.04 -12.30
N ALA A 647 -0.77 -23.53 -12.61
CA ALA A 647 -1.24 -23.35 -13.98
C ALA A 647 -0.32 -22.39 -14.76
N ALA A 648 0.10 -21.28 -14.16
CA ALA A 648 1.06 -20.36 -14.75
C ALA A 648 2.45 -21.02 -14.93
N GLU A 649 2.90 -21.84 -13.98
CA GLU A 649 4.15 -22.59 -14.10
C GLU A 649 4.07 -23.71 -15.14
N GLU A 650 2.92 -24.36 -15.30
CA GLU A 650 2.70 -25.45 -16.25
C GLU A 650 2.49 -24.90 -17.65
N GLU A 651 1.85 -23.73 -17.81
CA GLU A 651 1.87 -22.95 -19.05
C GLU A 651 3.30 -22.56 -19.41
N ASN A 652 4.09 -22.08 -18.44
CA ASN A 652 5.52 -21.87 -18.66
C ASN A 652 6.22 -23.19 -19.04
N LYS A 653 6.12 -24.27 -18.28
CA LYS A 653 6.82 -25.54 -18.59
C LYS A 653 6.38 -26.17 -19.92
N SER A 654 5.09 -26.12 -20.27
CA SER A 654 4.52 -26.67 -21.51
C SER A 654 4.87 -25.84 -22.75
N GLN A 655 5.15 -24.54 -22.58
CA GLN A 655 5.72 -23.69 -23.63
C GLN A 655 7.26 -23.80 -23.74
N PHE A 656 7.94 -24.53 -22.85
CA PHE A 656 9.39 -24.42 -22.70
C PHE A 656 10.17 -25.62 -23.25
N ASP A 657 10.70 -25.38 -24.45
CA ASP A 657 12.13 -25.57 -24.73
C ASP A 657 12.66 -24.33 -25.47
N GLN A 658 12.53 -23.14 -24.86
CA GLN A 658 13.00 -21.90 -25.49
C GLN A 658 14.45 -21.58 -25.11
N SER A 659 15.34 -21.73 -26.10
CA SER A 659 16.76 -21.39 -26.01
C SER A 659 17.00 -19.91 -25.65
N TRP A 660 18.14 -19.60 -25.01
CA TRP A 660 18.61 -18.22 -24.77
C TRP A 660 18.68 -17.37 -26.05
N ILE A 661 18.77 -18.03 -27.21
CA ILE A 661 18.78 -17.40 -28.53
C ILE A 661 17.43 -16.70 -28.82
N GLU A 662 16.32 -17.11 -28.22
CA GLU A 662 15.00 -16.49 -28.43
C GLU A 662 14.94 -15.03 -27.93
N CYS A 663 15.78 -14.64 -26.95
CA CYS A 663 15.94 -13.24 -26.53
C CYS A 663 16.48 -12.34 -27.65
N PHE A 664 17.09 -12.93 -28.69
CA PHE A 664 17.73 -12.23 -29.80
C PHE A 664 16.97 -12.37 -31.12
N LYS A 665 15.73 -12.88 -31.10
CA LYS A 665 14.91 -13.08 -32.30
C LYS A 665 13.69 -12.16 -32.32
N GLY A 666 13.28 -11.74 -33.52
CA GLY A 666 12.03 -11.02 -33.75
C GLY A 666 11.85 -9.78 -32.86
N PRO A 667 10.62 -9.53 -32.34
CA PRO A 667 10.33 -8.42 -31.43
C PRO A 667 11.14 -8.45 -30.12
N ASN A 668 11.56 -9.65 -29.68
CA ASN A 668 12.30 -9.83 -28.42
C ASN A 668 13.71 -9.26 -28.48
N LEU A 669 14.34 -9.21 -29.67
CA LEU A 669 15.63 -8.54 -29.85
C LEU A 669 15.53 -7.06 -29.45
N ARG A 670 14.46 -6.37 -29.89
CA ARG A 670 14.24 -4.95 -29.55
C ARG A 670 14.05 -4.77 -28.04
N ARG A 671 13.31 -5.65 -27.38
CA ARG A 671 13.12 -5.64 -25.92
C ARG A 671 14.44 -5.84 -25.18
N THR A 672 15.23 -6.84 -25.57
CA THR A 672 16.54 -7.14 -24.98
C THR A 672 17.52 -5.99 -25.15
N LEU A 673 17.54 -5.34 -26.33
CA LEU A 673 18.39 -4.17 -26.59
C LEU A 673 17.98 -2.95 -25.76
N ILE A 674 16.68 -2.73 -25.52
CA ILE A 674 16.20 -1.65 -24.66
C ILE A 674 16.58 -1.90 -23.20
N ALA A 675 16.30 -3.09 -22.68
CA ALA A 675 16.65 -3.47 -21.30
C ALA A 675 18.16 -3.42 -21.06
N THR A 676 18.95 -3.94 -21.99
CA THR A 676 20.42 -3.88 -21.91
C THR A 676 20.94 -2.46 -22.06
N GLY A 677 20.35 -1.67 -22.98
CA GLY A 677 20.73 -0.29 -23.23
C GLY A 677 20.59 0.59 -22.00
N VAL A 678 19.48 0.48 -21.27
CA VAL A 678 19.25 1.31 -20.07
C VAL A 678 20.24 0.97 -18.95
N GLN A 679 20.54 -0.32 -18.73
CA GLN A 679 21.54 -0.78 -17.75
C GLN A 679 22.95 -0.29 -18.09
N CYS A 680 23.37 -0.44 -19.36
CA CYS A 680 24.67 0.03 -19.83
C CYS A 680 24.82 1.55 -19.73
N LEU A 681 23.81 2.30 -20.15
CA LEU A 681 23.84 3.75 -20.18
C LEU A 681 23.82 4.36 -18.77
N GLN A 682 23.14 3.74 -17.81
CA GLN A 682 23.25 4.17 -16.41
C GLN A 682 24.70 4.16 -15.92
N GLN A 683 25.43 3.08 -16.18
CA GLN A 683 26.84 2.98 -15.78
C GLN A 683 27.71 3.96 -16.59
N ALA A 684 27.53 4.00 -17.92
CA ALA A 684 28.30 4.84 -18.85
C ALA A 684 28.24 6.34 -18.55
N GLN A 685 27.15 6.81 -17.94
CA GLN A 685 26.97 8.21 -17.54
C GLN A 685 27.75 8.60 -16.27
N GLY A 686 28.61 7.70 -15.76
CA GLY A 686 29.49 7.97 -14.63
C GLY A 686 28.95 7.50 -13.28
N ASN A 687 27.91 6.65 -13.25
CA ASN A 687 27.37 6.12 -12.01
C ASN A 687 28.41 5.29 -11.23
N SER A 688 29.04 4.30 -11.86
CA SER A 688 30.07 3.45 -11.22
C SER A 688 31.29 4.28 -10.79
N PHE A 689 31.64 5.29 -11.60
CA PHE A 689 32.71 6.24 -11.31
C PHE A 689 32.41 7.06 -10.04
N MET A 690 31.25 7.70 -9.98
CA MET A 690 30.83 8.53 -8.83
C MET A 690 30.48 7.69 -7.59
N ALA A 691 30.17 6.41 -7.73
CA ALA A 691 30.05 5.51 -6.60
C ALA A 691 31.44 5.18 -6.01
N THR A 692 32.39 4.80 -6.86
CA THR A 692 33.68 4.24 -6.44
C THR A 692 34.73 5.30 -6.06
N TYR A 693 34.80 6.40 -6.81
CA TYR A 693 35.93 7.34 -6.76
C TYR A 693 35.52 8.77 -6.39
N SER A 694 34.29 8.99 -5.91
CA SER A 694 33.78 10.33 -5.62
C SER A 694 34.64 11.14 -4.65
N VAL A 695 35.15 10.53 -3.57
CA VAL A 695 35.97 11.25 -2.58
C VAL A 695 37.31 11.65 -3.19
N VAL A 696 37.92 10.76 -3.99
CA VAL A 696 39.16 11.05 -4.72
C VAL A 696 38.93 12.17 -5.73
N PHE A 697 37.84 12.11 -6.49
CA PHE A 697 37.45 13.14 -7.45
C PHE A 697 37.25 14.51 -6.80
N LEU A 698 36.55 14.57 -5.65
CA LEU A 698 36.39 15.82 -4.89
C LEU A 698 37.72 16.39 -4.40
N LYS A 699 38.65 15.52 -3.96
CA LYS A 699 40.00 15.96 -3.55
C LYS A 699 40.80 16.51 -4.73
N LEU A 700 40.69 15.91 -5.91
CA LEU A 700 41.34 16.41 -7.13
C LEU A 700 40.81 17.79 -7.54
N LEU A 701 39.55 18.13 -7.23
CA LEU A 701 38.98 19.48 -7.38
C LEU A 701 39.45 20.48 -6.30
N GLY A 702 40.28 20.06 -5.35
CA GLY A 702 40.79 20.90 -4.25
C GLY A 702 39.81 21.08 -3.08
N ILE A 703 38.72 20.32 -3.04
CA ILE A 703 37.70 20.42 -2.00
C ILE A 703 38.18 19.69 -0.73
N GLN A 704 38.06 20.35 0.43
CA GLN A 704 38.59 19.85 1.71
C GLN A 704 37.57 19.03 2.52
N ASP A 705 36.32 19.48 2.62
CA ASP A 705 35.24 18.82 3.41
C ASP A 705 34.60 17.61 2.70
N VAL A 706 35.42 16.76 2.05
CA VAL A 706 34.94 15.70 1.14
C VAL A 706 34.02 14.68 1.82
N TYR A 707 34.27 14.33 3.08
CA TYR A 707 33.44 13.37 3.82
C TYR A 707 32.06 13.93 4.19
N LYS A 708 31.97 15.22 4.55
CA LYS A 708 30.68 15.88 4.80
C LYS A 708 29.86 15.97 3.52
N ILE A 709 30.51 16.29 2.40
CA ILE A 709 29.85 16.34 1.09
C ILE A 709 29.29 14.96 0.72
N GLN A 710 29.99 13.86 1.02
CA GLN A 710 29.43 12.52 0.80
C GLN A 710 28.18 12.24 1.63
N ILE A 711 28.12 12.67 2.89
CA ILE A 711 26.92 12.52 3.71
C ILE A 711 25.75 13.28 3.09
N PHE A 712 25.95 14.56 2.77
CA PHE A 712 24.90 15.35 2.13
C PHE A 712 24.51 14.79 0.77
N LYS A 713 25.45 14.21 0.02
CA LYS A 713 25.18 13.58 -1.29
C LYS A 713 24.26 12.37 -1.08
N SER A 714 24.55 11.52 -0.10
CA SER A 714 23.68 10.40 0.27
C SER A 714 22.31 10.84 0.80
N LEU A 715 22.22 11.98 1.51
CA LEU A 715 20.93 12.57 1.90
C LEU A 715 20.15 13.10 0.68
N THR A 716 20.83 13.72 -0.28
CA THR A 716 20.23 14.11 -1.57
C THR A 716 19.71 12.89 -2.31
N MET A 717 20.48 11.80 -2.37
CA MET A 717 20.06 10.53 -2.96
C MET A 717 18.81 9.98 -2.27
N ALA A 718 18.77 9.97 -0.93
CA ALA A 718 17.60 9.52 -0.17
C ALA A 718 16.34 10.36 -0.47
N GLY A 719 16.45 11.69 -0.42
CA GLY A 719 15.33 12.58 -0.73
C GLY A 719 14.85 12.45 -2.18
N ALA A 720 15.80 12.37 -3.13
CA ALA A 720 15.54 12.19 -4.55
C ALA A 720 14.86 10.85 -4.87
N CYS A 721 15.33 9.75 -4.25
CA CYS A 721 14.66 8.44 -4.34
C CYS A 721 13.24 8.48 -3.73
N GLY A 722 13.02 9.26 -2.67
CA GLY A 722 11.68 9.48 -2.10
C GLY A 722 10.69 10.10 -3.10
N PHE A 723 11.15 10.97 -3.99
CA PHE A 723 10.33 11.49 -5.10
C PHE A 723 10.19 10.49 -6.27
N GLY A 724 11.10 9.52 -6.36
CA GLY A 724 11.08 8.42 -7.34
C GLY A 724 9.87 7.49 -7.23
N PHE A 725 9.14 7.53 -6.10
CA PHE A 725 7.85 6.83 -5.95
C PHE A 725 6.69 7.46 -6.72
N TYR A 726 6.79 8.74 -7.09
CA TYR A 726 5.66 9.50 -7.66
C TYR A 726 5.94 10.08 -9.05
N ILE A 727 7.18 10.47 -9.32
CA ILE A 727 7.53 11.17 -10.56
C ILE A 727 7.47 10.26 -11.81
N PRO A 728 8.03 9.04 -11.82
CA PRO A 728 8.01 8.17 -13.00
C PRO A 728 6.60 7.84 -13.49
N ASP A 729 5.65 7.67 -12.56
CA ASP A 729 4.27 7.31 -12.86
C ASP A 729 3.37 8.50 -13.21
N ARG A 730 3.82 9.75 -13.00
CA ARG A 730 3.08 10.96 -13.43
C ARG A 730 3.68 11.67 -14.63
N PHE A 731 5.00 11.62 -14.80
CA PHE A 731 5.70 12.38 -15.82
C PHE A 731 6.04 11.54 -17.07
N GLY A 732 5.96 10.22 -16.96
CA GLY A 732 6.39 9.29 -18.00
C GLY A 732 7.88 8.97 -17.91
N ARG A 733 8.24 7.71 -18.17
CA ARG A 733 9.60 7.18 -17.98
C ARG A 733 10.54 7.73 -19.05
N ARG A 734 10.08 7.96 -20.29
CA ARG A 734 10.92 8.41 -21.40
C ARG A 734 11.43 9.83 -21.20
N TRP A 735 10.53 10.76 -20.90
CA TRP A 735 10.91 12.16 -20.68
C TRP A 735 11.79 12.32 -19.45
N LEU A 736 11.54 11.52 -18.41
CA LEU A 736 12.36 11.51 -17.22
C LEU A 736 13.80 11.10 -17.52
N LEU A 737 14.01 10.02 -18.28
CA LEU A 737 15.36 9.57 -18.71
C LEU A 737 16.08 10.65 -19.54
N ILE A 738 15.38 11.34 -20.45
CA ILE A 738 15.96 12.37 -21.31
C ILE A 738 16.36 13.62 -20.50
N ILE A 739 15.43 14.17 -19.71
CA ILE A 739 15.65 15.42 -18.96
C ILE A 739 16.77 15.22 -17.94
N THR A 740 16.74 14.09 -17.24
CA THR A 740 17.81 13.77 -16.27
C THR A 740 19.13 13.53 -16.99
N ALA A 741 19.20 12.79 -18.11
CA ALA A 741 20.44 12.65 -18.88
C ALA A 741 21.03 13.99 -19.35
N LEU A 742 20.19 14.94 -19.81
CA LEU A 742 20.65 16.28 -20.17
C LEU A 742 21.16 17.07 -18.95
N THR A 743 20.52 16.93 -17.79
CA THR A 743 20.96 17.54 -16.54
C THR A 743 22.32 17.00 -16.10
N LEU A 744 22.54 15.70 -16.27
CA LEU A 744 23.79 15.01 -15.96
C LEU A 744 24.93 15.47 -16.89
N PHE A 745 24.63 15.63 -18.19
CA PHE A 745 25.55 16.22 -19.17
C PHE A 745 25.99 17.61 -18.74
N VAL A 746 25.03 18.51 -18.46
CA VAL A 746 25.31 19.88 -18.04
C VAL A 746 26.14 19.91 -16.75
N GLY A 747 25.79 19.07 -15.76
CA GLY A 747 26.52 18.98 -14.50
C GLY A 747 27.97 18.56 -14.70
N MET A 748 28.21 17.45 -15.41
CA MET A 748 29.56 16.93 -15.61
C MET A 748 30.43 17.82 -16.50
N TYR A 749 29.85 18.46 -17.53
CA TYR A 749 30.56 19.44 -18.36
C TYR A 749 30.90 20.71 -17.58
N THR A 750 30.01 21.17 -16.71
CA THR A 750 30.27 22.37 -15.90
C THR A 750 31.40 22.11 -14.91
N ILE A 751 31.37 20.97 -14.19
CA ILE A 751 32.44 20.58 -13.25
C ILE A 751 33.79 20.47 -13.97
N SER A 752 33.82 19.81 -15.13
CA SER A 752 35.04 19.63 -15.92
C SER A 752 35.53 20.92 -16.56
N GLY A 753 34.62 21.82 -16.94
CA GLY A 753 34.92 23.15 -17.46
C GLY A 753 35.57 24.04 -16.41
N ILE A 754 35.09 24.01 -15.17
CA ILE A 754 35.71 24.73 -14.03
C ILE A 754 37.17 24.30 -13.84
N GLU A 755 37.44 22.99 -13.90
CA GLU A 755 38.80 22.46 -13.82
C GLU A 755 39.65 22.87 -15.05
N ALA A 756 39.09 22.76 -16.26
CA ALA A 756 39.80 23.13 -17.49
C ALA A 756 40.15 24.63 -17.56
N SER A 757 39.32 25.49 -16.99
CA SER A 757 39.54 26.93 -16.90
C SER A 757 40.43 27.35 -15.71
N GLY A 758 40.88 26.40 -14.88
CA GLY A 758 41.69 26.68 -13.68
C GLY A 758 40.91 27.32 -12.52
N LEU A 759 39.58 27.43 -12.63
CA LEU A 759 38.70 28.04 -11.63
C LEU A 759 38.56 27.17 -10.37
N SER A 760 38.95 25.90 -10.42
CA SER A 760 39.00 25.00 -9.25
C SER A 760 39.99 25.44 -8.17
N SER A 761 40.95 26.30 -8.52
CA SER A 761 41.84 26.97 -7.55
C SER A 761 41.13 28.06 -6.72
N HIS A 762 39.96 28.53 -7.16
CA HIS A 762 39.16 29.53 -6.47
C HIS A 762 37.98 28.90 -5.72
N LYS A 763 37.67 29.44 -4.54
CA LYS A 763 36.54 28.98 -3.70
C LYS A 763 35.19 29.04 -4.44
N SER A 764 35.00 30.00 -5.34
CA SER A 764 33.78 30.12 -6.16
C SER A 764 33.62 28.93 -7.11
N GLY A 765 34.69 28.57 -7.83
CA GLY A 765 34.70 27.39 -8.72
C GLY A 765 34.44 26.10 -7.95
N GLN A 766 35.06 25.91 -6.79
CA GLN A 766 34.83 24.74 -5.93
C GLN A 766 33.37 24.65 -5.44
N ARG A 767 32.76 25.76 -5.04
CA ARG A 767 31.33 25.81 -4.64
C ARG A 767 30.39 25.47 -5.78
N THR A 768 30.64 26.02 -6.97
CA THR A 768 29.85 25.72 -8.16
C THR A 768 29.98 24.24 -8.53
N ALA A 769 31.19 23.69 -8.55
CA ALA A 769 31.40 22.27 -8.83
C ALA A 769 30.65 21.38 -7.80
N THR A 770 30.71 21.74 -6.53
CA THR A 770 29.99 21.02 -5.45
C THR A 770 28.46 21.07 -5.66
N ALA A 771 27.90 22.23 -6.01
CA ALA A 771 26.47 22.37 -6.29
C ALA A 771 26.02 21.48 -7.47
N PHE A 772 26.80 21.45 -8.55
CA PHE A 772 26.50 20.58 -9.70
C PHE A 772 26.66 19.10 -9.41
N ILE A 773 27.49 18.69 -8.43
CA ILE A 773 27.55 17.31 -7.95
C ILE A 773 26.24 16.92 -7.24
N PHE A 774 25.66 17.81 -6.43
CA PHE A 774 24.36 17.57 -5.81
C PHE A 774 23.22 17.51 -6.83
N ILE A 775 23.22 18.42 -7.80
CA ILE A 775 22.24 18.41 -8.91
C ILE A 775 22.37 17.12 -9.72
N TRP A 776 23.61 16.69 -10.01
CA TRP A 776 23.90 15.44 -10.69
C TRP A 776 23.36 14.24 -9.89
N GLU A 777 23.60 14.20 -8.59
CA GLU A 777 23.11 13.11 -7.73
C GLU A 777 21.58 13.06 -7.69
N ALA A 778 20.92 14.21 -7.51
CA ALA A 778 19.46 14.30 -7.50
C ALA A 778 18.87 13.82 -8.83
N ALA A 779 19.42 14.29 -9.96
CA ALA A 779 18.96 13.90 -11.29
C ALA A 779 19.21 12.41 -11.57
N MET A 780 20.37 11.86 -11.18
CA MET A 780 20.66 10.43 -11.29
C MET A 780 19.66 9.60 -10.48
N SER A 781 19.32 10.05 -9.28
CA SER A 781 18.47 9.31 -8.34
C SER A 781 17.00 9.32 -8.77
N ILE A 782 16.46 10.50 -9.14
CA ILE A 782 15.07 10.66 -9.60
C ILE A 782 14.84 9.94 -10.93
N GLY A 783 15.78 10.05 -11.88
CA GLY A 783 15.60 9.50 -13.22
C GLY A 783 16.18 8.10 -13.36
N TRP A 784 17.47 8.02 -13.69
CA TRP A 784 18.09 6.78 -14.15
C TRP A 784 18.13 5.67 -13.10
N SER A 785 18.41 6.00 -11.83
CA SER A 785 18.50 5.00 -10.76
C SER A 785 17.17 4.36 -10.41
N SER A 786 16.08 5.14 -10.47
CA SER A 786 14.73 4.63 -10.24
C SER A 786 14.18 3.93 -11.49
N CYS A 787 14.33 4.54 -12.68
CA CYS A 787 13.76 4.00 -13.91
C CYS A 787 14.45 2.73 -14.42
N VAL A 788 15.77 2.56 -14.25
CA VAL A 788 16.50 1.41 -14.82
C VAL A 788 15.87 0.07 -14.43
N TRP A 789 15.57 -0.10 -13.15
CA TRP A 789 15.05 -1.37 -12.64
C TRP A 789 13.60 -1.60 -13.08
N ILE A 790 12.81 -0.53 -13.10
CA ILE A 790 11.43 -0.53 -13.60
C ILE A 790 11.40 -0.95 -15.07
N VAL A 791 12.19 -0.28 -15.91
CA VAL A 791 12.27 -0.57 -17.35
C VAL A 791 12.77 -1.98 -17.63
N THR A 792 13.79 -2.42 -16.89
CA THR A 792 14.36 -3.76 -17.05
C THR A 792 13.34 -4.85 -16.67
N ALA A 793 12.37 -4.55 -15.80
CA ALA A 793 11.30 -5.44 -15.41
C ALA A 793 10.06 -5.40 -16.34
N GLU A 794 9.71 -4.23 -16.88
CA GLU A 794 8.50 -4.01 -17.71
C GLU A 794 8.67 -4.40 -19.19
N VAL A 795 9.84 -4.16 -19.77
CA VAL A 795 10.08 -4.34 -21.21
C VAL A 795 10.13 -5.80 -21.68
N PRO A 796 10.66 -6.78 -20.91
CA PRO A 796 10.69 -8.17 -21.35
C PRO A 796 9.29 -8.80 -21.45
N THR A 797 9.12 -9.74 -22.39
CA THR A 797 7.93 -10.62 -22.41
C THR A 797 7.90 -11.49 -21.16
N LEU A 798 6.71 -11.93 -20.74
CA LEU A 798 6.55 -12.82 -19.58
C LEU A 798 7.42 -14.08 -19.71
N GLN A 799 7.45 -14.69 -20.89
CA GLN A 799 8.19 -15.93 -21.19
C GLN A 799 9.72 -15.78 -21.12
N LEU A 800 10.27 -14.64 -21.53
CA LEU A 800 11.72 -14.41 -21.58
C LEU A 800 12.23 -13.46 -20.49
N ARG A 801 11.38 -13.14 -19.50
CA ARG A 801 11.65 -12.12 -18.49
C ARG A 801 12.95 -12.36 -17.73
N GLU A 802 13.10 -13.53 -17.11
CA GLU A 802 14.28 -13.87 -16.30
C GLU A 802 15.58 -13.83 -17.14
N LYS A 803 15.56 -14.39 -18.35
CA LYS A 803 16.72 -14.43 -19.26
C LYS A 803 17.12 -13.02 -19.72
N THR A 804 16.14 -12.21 -20.10
CA THR A 804 16.37 -10.84 -20.59
C THR A 804 16.92 -9.95 -19.48
N ILE A 805 16.36 -10.03 -18.26
CA ILE A 805 16.87 -9.31 -17.08
C ILE A 805 18.32 -9.73 -16.80
N THR A 806 18.60 -11.04 -16.81
CA THR A 806 19.94 -11.57 -16.55
C THR A 806 20.97 -11.06 -17.58
N ILE A 807 20.64 -11.09 -18.86
CA ILE A 807 21.50 -10.56 -19.93
C ILE A 807 21.74 -9.06 -19.73
N ALA A 808 20.67 -8.28 -19.51
CA ALA A 808 20.76 -6.83 -19.37
C ALA A 808 21.63 -6.42 -18.17
N SER A 809 21.40 -7.02 -16.99
CA SER A 809 22.17 -6.74 -15.79
C SER A 809 23.62 -7.20 -15.89
N PHE A 810 23.89 -8.38 -16.46
CA PHE A 810 25.27 -8.87 -16.64
C PHE A 810 26.08 -7.95 -17.56
N ILE A 811 25.53 -7.55 -18.71
CA ILE A 811 26.20 -6.64 -19.63
C ILE A 811 26.37 -5.25 -18.99
N GLY A 812 25.35 -4.76 -18.27
CA GLY A 812 25.45 -3.52 -17.50
C GLY A 812 26.60 -3.55 -16.47
N PHE A 813 26.75 -4.66 -15.73
CA PHE A 813 27.89 -4.82 -14.82
C PHE A 813 29.21 -4.94 -15.56
N CYS A 814 29.28 -5.57 -16.73
CA CYS A 814 30.49 -5.56 -17.57
C CYS A 814 30.92 -4.13 -17.96
N VAL A 815 29.96 -3.25 -18.27
CA VAL A 815 30.24 -1.83 -18.50
C VAL A 815 30.76 -1.16 -17.22
N SER A 816 30.16 -1.46 -16.07
CA SER A 816 30.64 -0.98 -14.76
C SER A 816 32.08 -1.42 -14.45
N ILE A 817 32.45 -2.68 -14.77
CA ILE A 817 33.84 -3.17 -14.65
C ILE A 817 34.77 -2.33 -15.51
N LEU A 818 34.43 -2.12 -16.79
CA LEU A 818 35.24 -1.37 -17.72
C LEU A 818 35.48 0.06 -17.24
N ILE A 819 34.42 0.73 -16.78
CA ILE A 819 34.50 2.08 -16.22
C ILE A 819 35.41 2.09 -15.00
N THR A 820 35.10 1.24 -14.02
CA THR A 820 35.79 1.23 -12.73
C THR A 820 37.27 0.88 -12.86
N PHE A 821 37.62 0.00 -13.80
CA PHE A 821 38.99 -0.39 -14.10
C PHE A 821 39.77 0.71 -14.82
N LEU A 822 39.15 1.41 -15.78
CA LEU A 822 39.82 2.42 -16.60
C LEU A 822 39.91 3.79 -15.93
N THR A 823 38.95 4.18 -15.07
CA THR A 823 38.91 5.53 -14.47
C THR A 823 40.25 5.95 -13.84
N PRO A 824 40.92 5.15 -12.99
CA PRO A 824 42.16 5.59 -12.36
C PRO A 824 43.25 5.93 -13.38
N PHE A 825 43.38 5.15 -14.46
CA PHE A 825 44.35 5.41 -15.53
C PHE A 825 43.99 6.65 -16.35
N ILE A 826 42.71 6.91 -16.56
CA ILE A 826 42.25 8.11 -17.27
C ILE A 826 42.57 9.37 -16.43
N GLN A 827 42.42 9.30 -15.11
CA GLN A 827 42.68 10.43 -14.22
C GLN A 827 44.17 10.67 -13.95
N ASP A 828 44.98 9.60 -13.91
CA ASP A 828 46.40 9.64 -13.55
C ASP A 828 47.25 10.44 -14.55
N SER A 829 48.15 11.27 -14.04
CA SER A 829 48.99 12.18 -14.84
C SER A 829 50.07 11.47 -15.65
N GLY A 830 50.45 10.23 -15.28
CA GLY A 830 51.36 9.37 -16.02
C GLY A 830 50.71 8.64 -17.20
N TYR A 831 49.38 8.69 -17.33
CA TYR A 831 48.61 8.04 -18.38
C TYR A 831 47.68 9.04 -19.09
N GLY A 832 46.38 9.04 -18.78
CA GLY A 832 45.38 9.86 -19.47
C GLY A 832 45.41 11.34 -19.12
N ASN A 833 45.97 11.69 -17.94
CA ASN A 833 46.15 13.05 -17.43
C ASN A 833 44.90 13.94 -17.52
N LEU A 834 43.71 13.34 -17.40
CA LEU A 834 42.45 14.09 -17.41
C LEU A 834 42.09 14.62 -16.02
N GLY A 835 42.61 14.04 -14.93
CA GLY A 835 42.30 14.47 -13.57
C GLY A 835 40.79 14.61 -13.35
N SER A 836 40.33 15.79 -12.92
CA SER A 836 38.91 16.09 -12.75
C SER A 836 38.17 16.44 -14.06
N LYS A 837 38.88 16.62 -15.18
CA LYS A 837 38.30 16.85 -16.52
C LYS A 837 37.67 15.59 -17.12
N ILE A 838 37.80 14.44 -16.45
CA ILE A 838 37.15 13.18 -16.82
C ILE A 838 35.61 13.31 -16.90
N GLY A 839 35.00 14.30 -16.24
CA GLY A 839 33.57 14.55 -16.40
C GLY A 839 33.17 14.95 -17.83
N PHE A 840 34.05 15.46 -18.69
CA PHE A 840 33.73 15.63 -20.11
C PHE A 840 33.43 14.30 -20.79
N PHE A 841 34.17 13.24 -20.43
CA PHE A 841 33.95 11.90 -20.96
C PHE A 841 32.59 11.35 -20.52
N TYR A 842 32.29 11.35 -19.22
CA TYR A 842 31.02 10.85 -18.71
C TYR A 842 29.82 11.71 -19.11
N GLY A 843 29.98 13.03 -19.13
CA GLY A 843 28.97 13.94 -19.65
C GLY A 843 28.66 13.66 -21.12
N GLY A 844 29.67 13.35 -21.94
CA GLY A 844 29.46 12.99 -23.35
C GLY A 844 28.57 11.75 -23.50
N PHE A 845 28.77 10.75 -22.63
CA PHE A 845 27.88 9.60 -22.54
C PHE A 845 26.48 9.96 -22.01
N SER A 846 26.33 10.95 -21.14
CA SER A 846 25.01 11.48 -20.73
C SER A 846 24.27 12.15 -21.87
N PHE A 847 24.94 12.92 -22.72
CA PHE A 847 24.32 13.45 -23.93
C PHE A 847 23.91 12.32 -24.89
N PHE A 848 24.79 11.34 -25.10
CA PHE A 848 24.47 10.16 -25.90
C PHE A 848 23.29 9.38 -25.33
N ALA A 849 23.20 9.23 -24.00
CA ALA A 849 22.10 8.56 -23.33
C ALA A 849 20.77 9.30 -23.54
N ALA A 850 20.77 10.64 -23.52
CA ALA A 850 19.60 11.46 -23.86
C ALA A 850 19.16 11.24 -25.32
N VAL A 851 20.11 11.24 -26.25
CA VAL A 851 19.86 10.96 -27.68
C VAL A 851 19.31 9.53 -27.86
N TRP A 852 19.88 8.56 -27.15
CA TRP A 852 19.42 7.18 -27.21
C TRP A 852 18.00 7.02 -26.65
N ALA A 853 17.71 7.61 -25.48
CA ALA A 853 16.38 7.60 -24.89
C ALA A 853 15.36 8.33 -25.78
N TYR A 854 15.79 9.36 -26.50
CA TYR A 854 14.96 10.03 -27.49
C TYR A 854 14.65 9.14 -28.69
N PHE A 855 15.60 8.43 -29.30
CA PHE A 855 15.36 7.68 -30.55
C PHE A 855 14.94 6.22 -30.38
N PHE A 856 15.34 5.56 -29.29
CA PHE A 856 15.21 4.10 -29.15
C PHE A 856 14.31 3.66 -28.00
N TYR A 857 14.14 4.50 -26.97
CA TYR A 857 13.30 4.16 -25.82
C TYR A 857 11.83 4.59 -26.05
N PRO A 858 10.87 3.65 -26.10
CA PRO A 858 9.45 3.99 -26.16
C PRO A 858 8.95 4.47 -24.78
N GLU A 859 7.86 5.23 -24.76
CA GLU A 859 7.17 5.52 -23.48
C GLU A 859 6.46 4.26 -23.02
N THR A 860 6.92 3.68 -21.91
CA THR A 860 6.32 2.50 -21.28
C THR A 860 5.42 2.84 -20.10
N GLY A 861 5.47 4.09 -19.61
CA GLY A 861 4.56 4.53 -18.55
C GLY A 861 3.12 4.59 -19.04
N PHE A 862 2.18 4.45 -18.11
CA PHE A 862 0.73 4.49 -18.38
C PHE A 862 0.22 3.39 -19.30
N ARG A 863 0.89 2.22 -19.32
CA ARG A 863 0.49 1.05 -20.10
C ARG A 863 0.63 -0.21 -19.25
N SER A 864 -0.32 -1.14 -19.39
CA SER A 864 -0.22 -2.44 -18.72
C SER A 864 0.88 -3.30 -19.36
N LEU A 865 1.34 -4.33 -18.64
CA LEU A 865 2.39 -5.23 -19.14
C LEU A 865 1.92 -6.00 -20.39
N GLU A 866 0.63 -6.30 -20.44
CA GLU A 866 -0.05 -6.98 -21.53
C GLU A 866 -0.21 -6.07 -22.75
N GLU A 867 -0.51 -4.79 -22.56
CA GLU A 867 -0.51 -3.78 -23.63
C GLU A 867 0.89 -3.57 -24.21
N LEU A 868 1.92 -3.53 -23.35
CA LEU A 868 3.30 -3.51 -23.81
C LEU A 868 3.62 -4.77 -24.62
N ASP A 869 3.02 -5.92 -24.28
CA ASP A 869 3.26 -7.13 -25.06
C ASP A 869 2.80 -6.97 -26.52
N GLU A 870 1.55 -6.53 -26.69
CA GLU A 870 0.91 -6.24 -27.97
C GLU A 870 1.69 -5.19 -28.79
N LEU A 871 2.14 -4.10 -28.15
CA LEU A 871 2.83 -2.99 -28.83
C LEU A 871 4.16 -3.41 -29.48
N PHE A 872 4.96 -4.24 -28.82
CA PHE A 872 6.19 -4.72 -29.43
C PHE A 872 5.92 -5.83 -30.46
N GLN A 873 4.95 -6.71 -30.23
CA GLN A 873 4.56 -7.74 -31.21
C GLN A 873 4.09 -7.11 -32.54
N ASN A 874 3.30 -6.02 -32.45
CA ASN A 874 2.85 -5.24 -33.59
C ASN A 874 3.93 -4.30 -34.17
N ASN A 875 5.18 -4.38 -33.69
CA ASN A 875 6.31 -3.55 -34.12
C ASN A 875 6.02 -2.05 -34.14
N VAL A 876 5.24 -1.55 -33.18
CA VAL A 876 4.84 -0.14 -33.11
C VAL A 876 6.08 0.75 -32.96
N SER A 877 6.08 1.90 -33.65
CA SER A 877 7.18 2.86 -33.57
C SER A 877 7.29 3.46 -32.16
N VAL A 878 8.51 3.73 -31.68
CA VAL A 878 8.78 4.31 -30.33
C VAL A 878 8.02 5.62 -30.05
N TRP A 879 7.61 6.33 -31.10
CA TRP A 879 6.86 7.60 -31.01
C TRP A 879 5.35 7.41 -30.84
N ARG A 880 4.84 6.24 -31.23
CA ARG A 880 3.40 5.95 -31.25
C ARG A 880 2.92 5.12 -30.08
N PHE A 881 3.81 4.63 -29.21
CA PHE A 881 3.43 3.83 -28.02
C PHE A 881 2.35 4.52 -27.17
N ARG A 882 2.44 5.84 -26.97
CA ARG A 882 1.43 6.58 -26.21
C ARG A 882 0.09 6.70 -26.96
N SER A 883 0.11 6.91 -28.27
CA SER A 883 -1.09 7.20 -29.08
C SER A 883 -1.73 5.96 -29.72
N TYR A 884 -1.06 4.80 -29.65
CA TYR A 884 -1.53 3.56 -30.26
C TYR A 884 -2.67 2.98 -29.42
N GLN A 885 -3.76 2.60 -30.09
CA GLN A 885 -4.89 1.92 -29.45
C GLN A 885 -4.65 0.42 -29.53
N THR A 886 -4.46 -0.18 -28.37
CA THR A 886 -4.40 -1.63 -28.13
C THR A 886 -5.82 -2.19 -28.18
N SER A 887 -5.99 -3.41 -28.70
CA SER A 887 -7.31 -4.04 -28.84
C SER A 887 -7.40 -5.43 -28.20
N GLY A 888 -6.29 -5.92 -27.63
CA GLY A 888 -6.22 -7.21 -26.94
C GLY A 888 -6.72 -7.18 -25.49
N PHE A 889 -6.60 -8.33 -24.82
CA PHE A 889 -6.96 -8.53 -23.42
C PHE A 889 -6.33 -7.50 -22.47
N GLY A 890 -5.11 -7.04 -22.76
CA GLY A 890 -4.44 -5.99 -21.98
C GLY A 890 -5.10 -4.61 -22.05
N ALA A 891 -5.78 -4.28 -23.15
CA ALA A 891 -6.52 -3.04 -23.32
C ALA A 891 -7.82 -3.05 -22.49
N GLN A 892 -8.49 -4.21 -22.42
CA GLN A 892 -9.68 -4.39 -21.57
C GLN A 892 -9.32 -4.31 -20.08
N LEU A 893 -8.17 -4.87 -19.69
CA LEU A 893 -7.66 -4.76 -18.32
C LEU A 893 -7.28 -3.30 -17.98
N ALA A 894 -6.60 -2.61 -18.90
CA ALA A 894 -6.25 -1.20 -18.75
C ALA A 894 -7.49 -0.28 -18.72
N GLU A 895 -8.53 -0.56 -19.50
CA GLU A 895 -9.80 0.19 -19.44
C GLU A 895 -10.50 0.01 -18.09
N VAL A 896 -10.46 -1.19 -17.50
CA VAL A 896 -11.02 -1.43 -16.16
C VAL A 896 -10.21 -0.69 -15.09
N GLU A 897 -8.88 -0.66 -15.21
CA GLU A 897 -7.99 0.08 -14.30
C GLU A 897 -8.09 1.61 -14.47
N ASP A 898 -8.16 2.13 -15.71
CA ASP A 898 -8.33 3.56 -16.01
C ASP A 898 -9.74 4.05 -15.65
N SER A 899 -10.77 3.22 -15.79
CA SER A 899 -12.15 3.53 -15.35
C SER A 899 -12.25 3.67 -13.83
N ALA A 900 -11.38 2.99 -13.09
CA ALA A 900 -11.24 3.14 -11.64
C ALA A 900 -10.42 4.39 -11.25
N HIS A 901 -9.55 4.90 -12.12
CA HIS A 901 -8.66 6.05 -11.88
C HIS A 901 -9.15 7.39 -12.46
N HIS A 902 -9.97 7.39 -13.50
CA HIS A 902 -10.55 8.57 -14.14
C HIS A 902 -12.06 8.45 -14.14
N GLY A 903 -12.70 9.11 -13.17
CA GLY A 903 -14.15 9.31 -13.18
C GLY A 903 -14.61 9.83 -14.54
N LEU A 904 -15.55 9.08 -15.14
CA LEU A 904 -16.24 9.31 -16.41
C LEU A 904 -15.92 10.62 -17.14
N ALA A 905 -15.11 10.51 -18.19
CA ALA A 905 -15.18 11.38 -19.36
C ALA A 905 -14.74 10.62 -20.61
N VAL A 906 -15.55 9.67 -21.07
CA VAL A 906 -15.48 9.23 -22.47
C VAL A 906 -16.33 10.22 -23.27
N SER A 907 -15.68 11.19 -23.92
CA SER A 907 -16.31 11.80 -25.09
C SER A 907 -16.37 10.74 -26.18
N GLU A 908 -17.56 10.43 -26.67
CA GLU A 908 -17.77 9.62 -27.86
C GLU A 908 -16.79 10.03 -28.96
N LYS A 909 -15.88 9.12 -29.33
CA LYS A 909 -15.20 9.21 -30.63
C LYS A 909 -16.10 8.54 -31.66
N PRO A 910 -16.32 9.17 -32.82
CA PRO A 910 -17.22 8.66 -33.84
C PRO A 910 -16.70 7.32 -34.40
N THR A 911 -17.63 6.39 -34.57
CA THR A 911 -17.45 5.12 -35.27
C THR A 911 -16.97 5.33 -36.71
N VAL A 912 -16.11 4.39 -37.12
CA VAL A 912 -15.57 4.25 -38.48
C VAL A 912 -16.71 4.02 -39.47
N GLU A 913 -17.12 5.07 -40.17
CA GLU A 913 -17.85 5.01 -41.44
C GLU A 913 -17.75 6.41 -42.09
N GLN A 914 -16.67 6.68 -42.82
CA GLN A 914 -16.57 7.69 -43.90
C GLN A 914 -15.10 7.94 -44.30
N GLU A 915 -14.42 6.94 -44.87
CA GLU A 915 -13.24 7.16 -45.73
C GLU A 915 -13.26 6.17 -46.90
N GLU A 916 -14.42 6.02 -47.54
CA GLU A 916 -14.52 5.56 -48.93
C GLU A 916 -15.43 6.54 -49.67
N ASN A 917 -14.83 7.65 -50.10
CA ASN A 917 -15.18 8.46 -51.27
C ASN A 917 -14.59 9.84 -51.08
N LEU A 918 -13.42 10.08 -51.65
CA LEU A 918 -13.17 11.16 -52.61
C LEU A 918 -11.69 11.11 -53.03
N ALA A 919 -11.52 11.31 -54.33
CA ALA A 919 -10.31 11.12 -55.13
C ALA A 919 -9.15 12.07 -54.80
#